data_AF-A0A2V7A146-F1
#
_entry.id   AF-A0A2V7A146-F1
#
_cell.length_a   1.000
_cell.length_b   1.000
_cell.length_c   1.000
_cell.angle_alpha   90.00
_cell.angle_beta   90.00
_cell.angle_gamma   90.00
#
_symmetry.space_group_name_H-M   'P 1'
#
loop_
_entity.id
_entity.type
_entity.pdbx_description
1 polymer ?
#
loop_
_entity_poly.entity_id
_entity_poly.type
_entity_poly.pdbx_seq_one_letter_code
_entity_poly.pdbx_strand_id
1 'polypeptide(L)'
;MRAWTVDADDIRVAEDFDDALLHHTPEIDSFLNLDRDDKFIVIGTKGFGKTLLLKAKRILYQRDGRAACLPTGNLLDKPIGDKVFSKEALAFFAASSLPWSKLWLTAIAAATLKHLRRADGLRVAAKLTGLMADERLHGVIDHFVRLLDFSPSELQRAAADTDGHLLPRLRAINSPVAIFIDGVDEYFNKHIESRASLPSVTGPLSPSVWYFAQLGLVEVAYQLRRINHHLKVFAAIRKEAYARLQTTVMSQQYRGSAVDIVYPVESLREIFVNNIRLEKSDRMVRPERLRADPIEAFLGRTTISHVYTGEDEDAFDYVCRHTLLRPRDLMTIGERLAALRPEERRHEHRVKEAVNVGATEIAREYLTEIAPYIGDLDLERLLGRIPGHILTRDEVEALFQSHSAEGAAADERHVFCALYRVGLLGHLHHDWVRGDWVQRFLRPGEATLEPDGVLPRATRYLVHPVLSDVIGRLNPGYLERIDRVDIVGYGRAWRGTASAERAVTTRALCVLTGDVKGFGGLMRAGVDAGVRQALEDALRKWARETIAAELAGDTVSVVHDDPVLLAQVARHLMDEVYRAPRQPRLRIALHYGEVQTRRRATDGAQMIAGGEALLCAARVEPHVAPGQIWVTEEFRVQLAERPSLWRTTPVTGPGGAAEINVKKEGGTEPDLWVRLHRLEF
;
A
#
# COMPACT_ATOMS: atom_id res chain seq x y z
N MET A 1 23.94 -13.83 -16.24
CA MET A 1 24.07 -13.06 -14.98
C MET A 1 23.63 -13.91 -13.80
N ARG A 2 23.93 -13.52 -12.55
CA ARG A 2 23.48 -14.27 -11.36
C ARG A 2 22.03 -13.88 -11.02
N ALA A 3 21.26 -14.79 -10.44
CA ALA A 3 19.97 -14.45 -9.87
C ALA A 3 20.13 -13.41 -8.75
N TRP A 4 19.11 -12.57 -8.55
CA TRP A 4 19.03 -11.58 -7.47
C TRP A 4 20.06 -10.44 -7.56
N THR A 5 20.59 -10.14 -8.74
CA THR A 5 21.47 -8.99 -8.94
C THR A 5 20.74 -7.68 -8.63
N VAL A 6 21.23 -6.94 -7.63
CA VAL A 6 20.64 -5.69 -7.13
C VAL A 6 21.09 -4.48 -7.97
N ASP A 7 22.31 -4.51 -8.51
CA ASP A 7 22.90 -3.38 -9.24
C ASP A 7 23.09 -3.70 -10.74
N ALA A 8 22.51 -2.84 -11.57
CA ALA A 8 22.67 -2.94 -13.01
C ALA A 8 24.10 -2.59 -13.48
N ASP A 9 24.95 -2.03 -12.63
CA ASP A 9 26.36 -1.74 -12.94
C ASP A 9 27.26 -2.97 -13.07
N ASP A 10 26.77 -4.14 -12.66
CA ASP A 10 27.40 -5.42 -12.98
C ASP A 10 27.33 -5.74 -14.48
N ILE A 11 26.40 -5.15 -15.23
CA ILE A 11 26.33 -5.27 -16.70
C ILE A 11 27.31 -4.26 -17.32
N ARG A 12 28.53 -4.70 -17.63
CA ARG A 12 29.58 -3.79 -18.15
C ARG A 12 29.60 -3.75 -19.67
N VAL A 13 29.39 -4.89 -20.32
CA VAL A 13 29.39 -5.01 -21.78
C VAL A 13 28.10 -5.64 -22.30
N ALA A 14 27.90 -5.58 -23.62
CA ALA A 14 26.66 -6.04 -24.27
C ALA A 14 26.48 -7.57 -24.19
N GLU A 15 27.58 -8.30 -24.02
CA GLU A 15 27.64 -9.75 -23.88
C GLU A 15 27.19 -10.21 -22.49
N ASP A 16 27.26 -9.35 -21.47
CA ASP A 16 26.84 -9.66 -20.11
C ASP A 16 25.31 -9.60 -19.93
N PHE A 17 24.61 -8.96 -20.88
CA PHE A 17 23.18 -8.71 -20.81
C PHE A 17 22.36 -9.93 -21.27
N ASP A 18 21.47 -10.36 -20.38
CA ASP A 18 20.46 -11.38 -20.64
C ASP A 18 19.08 -10.73 -20.67
N ASP A 19 18.36 -10.92 -21.78
CA ASP A 19 17.03 -10.34 -21.99
C ASP A 19 16.00 -10.84 -20.96
N ALA A 20 16.23 -12.06 -20.42
CA ALA A 20 15.39 -12.64 -19.37
C ALA A 20 15.40 -11.83 -18.04
N LEU A 21 16.35 -10.90 -17.87
CA LEU A 21 16.42 -10.01 -16.70
C LEU A 21 15.39 -8.88 -16.77
N LEU A 22 14.92 -8.54 -17.98
CA LEU A 22 13.97 -7.46 -18.16
C LEU A 22 12.56 -8.01 -18.15
N HIS A 23 11.72 -7.45 -17.28
CA HIS A 23 10.29 -7.68 -17.36
C HIS A 23 9.66 -6.67 -18.32
N HIS A 24 9.08 -7.18 -19.40
CA HIS A 24 8.52 -6.37 -20.46
C HIS A 24 7.08 -5.94 -20.12
N THR A 25 6.91 -4.66 -19.81
CA THR A 25 5.60 -4.00 -19.81
C THR A 25 5.36 -3.34 -21.17
N PRO A 26 4.10 -3.01 -21.55
CA PRO A 26 3.82 -2.31 -22.80
C PRO A 26 4.61 -1.00 -22.99
N GLU A 27 4.86 -0.27 -21.89
CA GLU A 27 5.66 0.95 -21.89
C GLU A 27 7.15 0.68 -22.13
N ILE A 28 7.68 -0.39 -21.53
CA ILE A 28 9.05 -0.84 -21.72
C ILE A 28 9.25 -1.33 -23.16
N ASP A 29 8.34 -2.15 -23.68
CA ASP A 29 8.37 -2.60 -25.08
C ASP A 29 8.30 -1.43 -26.05
N SER A 30 7.41 -0.46 -25.79
CA SER A 30 7.33 0.74 -26.60
C SER A 30 8.62 1.56 -26.56
N PHE A 31 9.31 1.61 -25.42
CA PHE A 31 10.60 2.29 -25.31
C PHE A 31 11.71 1.51 -26.01
N LEU A 32 11.73 0.17 -25.94
CA LEU A 32 12.75 -0.67 -26.55
C LEU A 32 12.62 -0.78 -28.07
N ASN A 33 11.41 -0.65 -28.61
CA ASN A 33 11.15 -0.67 -30.05
C ASN A 33 12.05 0.35 -30.79
N LEU A 34 12.88 -0.13 -31.71
CA LEU A 34 13.85 0.69 -32.45
C LEU A 34 13.21 1.53 -33.56
N ASP A 35 12.00 1.19 -34.01
CA ASP A 35 11.26 1.94 -35.02
C ASP A 35 10.50 3.13 -34.41
N ARG A 36 10.48 3.20 -33.08
CA ARG A 36 9.88 4.28 -32.30
C ARG A 36 10.96 5.08 -31.58
N ASP A 37 11.02 6.36 -31.93
CA ASP A 37 11.95 7.33 -31.33
C ASP A 37 11.21 8.49 -30.65
N ASP A 38 9.95 8.31 -30.30
CA ASP A 38 9.14 9.27 -29.55
C ASP A 38 9.47 9.28 -28.06
N LYS A 39 9.97 8.16 -27.52
CA LYS A 39 10.34 8.01 -26.10
C LYS A 39 11.85 7.93 -25.93
N PHE A 40 12.43 8.87 -25.17
CA PHE A 40 13.89 8.94 -24.97
C PHE A 40 14.31 9.36 -23.56
N ILE A 41 13.38 9.78 -22.71
CA ILE A 41 13.66 10.05 -21.29
C ILE A 41 13.08 8.93 -20.43
N VAL A 42 13.92 8.26 -19.65
CA VAL A 42 13.52 7.23 -18.69
C VAL A 42 13.33 7.86 -17.32
N ILE A 43 12.12 7.78 -16.77
CA ILE A 43 11.76 8.33 -15.47
C ILE A 43 11.50 7.18 -14.51
N GLY A 44 12.02 7.31 -13.29
CA GLY A 44 11.74 6.38 -12.21
C GLY A 44 12.42 6.81 -10.92
N THR A 45 11.88 6.36 -9.79
CA THR A 45 12.59 6.48 -8.52
C THR A 45 13.77 5.50 -8.46
N LYS A 46 14.64 5.64 -7.47
CA LYS A 46 15.76 4.72 -7.25
C LYS A 46 15.22 3.30 -7.02
N GLY A 47 15.85 2.33 -7.66
CA GLY A 47 15.45 0.91 -7.57
C GLY A 47 14.40 0.43 -8.58
N PHE A 48 13.96 1.25 -9.54
CA PHE A 48 13.00 0.87 -10.59
C PHE A 48 13.64 0.38 -11.91
N GLY A 49 14.98 0.25 -11.98
CA GLY A 49 15.66 -0.29 -13.16
C GLY A 49 15.89 0.69 -14.31
N LYS A 50 16.00 2.00 -14.04
CA LYS A 50 16.32 3.01 -15.06
C LYS A 50 17.60 2.69 -15.86
N THR A 51 18.69 2.42 -15.13
CA THR A 51 19.99 2.04 -15.69
C THR A 51 19.89 0.76 -16.53
N LEU A 52 19.17 -0.25 -16.03
CA LEU A 52 18.96 -1.50 -16.76
C LEU A 52 18.23 -1.26 -18.09
N LEU A 53 17.16 -0.47 -18.08
CA LEU A 53 16.39 -0.15 -19.28
C LEU A 53 17.20 0.65 -20.32
N LEU A 54 18.01 1.62 -19.87
CA LEU A 54 18.93 2.35 -20.75
C LEU A 54 19.99 1.43 -21.36
N LYS A 55 20.57 0.51 -20.57
CA LYS A 55 21.53 -0.48 -21.08
C LYS A 55 20.89 -1.40 -22.11
N ALA A 56 19.67 -1.88 -21.87
CA ALA A 56 18.93 -2.69 -22.83
C ALA A 56 18.73 -1.95 -24.16
N LYS A 57 18.25 -0.69 -24.13
CA LYS A 57 18.07 0.13 -25.34
C LYS A 57 19.39 0.38 -26.06
N ARG A 58 20.47 0.66 -25.33
CA ARG A 58 21.82 0.82 -25.87
C ARG A 58 22.28 -0.42 -26.62
N ILE A 59 22.12 -1.59 -26.02
CA ILE A 59 22.56 -2.86 -26.59
C ILE A 59 21.78 -3.16 -27.87
N LEU A 60 20.48 -2.88 -27.92
CA LEU A 60 19.68 -3.01 -29.14
C LEU A 60 20.21 -2.11 -30.27
N TYR A 61 20.48 -0.84 -29.97
CA TYR A 61 21.07 0.10 -30.95
C TYR A 61 22.45 -0.35 -31.46
N GLN A 62 23.28 -0.90 -30.58
CA GLN A 62 24.62 -1.40 -30.92
C GLN A 62 24.57 -2.67 -31.76
N ARG A 63 23.68 -3.62 -31.44
CA ARG A 63 23.53 -4.89 -32.16
C ARG A 63 22.95 -4.70 -33.56
N ASP A 64 21.98 -3.81 -33.71
CA ASP A 64 21.33 -3.53 -35.01
C ASP A 64 22.16 -2.60 -35.91
N GLY A 65 23.19 -1.95 -35.36
CA GLY A 65 24.06 -1.05 -36.12
C GLY A 65 23.37 0.23 -36.62
N ARG A 66 22.20 0.59 -36.07
CA ARG A 66 21.39 1.76 -36.53
C ARG A 66 22.10 3.09 -36.35
N ALA A 67 22.95 3.21 -35.32
CA ALA A 67 23.60 4.47 -34.97
C ALA A 67 24.97 4.24 -34.35
N ALA A 68 25.86 5.21 -34.55
CA ALA A 68 27.06 5.33 -33.74
C ALA A 68 26.65 5.65 -32.31
N CYS A 69 27.12 4.88 -31.32
CA CYS A 69 26.66 5.03 -29.95
C CYS A 69 27.73 5.69 -29.05
N LEU A 70 27.31 6.66 -28.24
CA LEU A 70 28.14 7.38 -27.26
C LEU A 70 27.66 7.06 -25.82
N PRO A 71 28.59 6.77 -24.88
CA PRO A 71 30.04 6.83 -25.02
C PRO A 71 30.58 5.61 -25.77
N THR A 72 31.86 5.64 -26.17
CA THR A 72 32.52 4.48 -26.82
C THR A 72 33.16 3.60 -25.75
N GLY A 73 33.05 2.28 -25.85
CA GLY A 73 33.69 1.33 -24.92
C GLY A 73 32.91 1.03 -23.64
N ASN A 74 32.01 1.92 -23.21
CA ASN A 74 31.06 1.68 -22.10
C ASN A 74 29.62 1.73 -22.61
N LEU A 75 28.68 1.09 -21.90
CA LEU A 75 27.26 1.12 -22.27
C LEU A 75 26.62 2.48 -22.02
N LEU A 76 26.92 3.12 -20.87
CA LEU A 76 26.32 4.39 -20.45
C LEU A 76 27.41 5.40 -20.10
N ASP A 77 27.12 6.68 -20.33
CA ASP A 77 27.94 7.79 -19.88
C ASP A 77 27.51 8.18 -18.47
N LYS A 78 28.40 7.99 -17.48
CA LYS A 78 28.12 8.25 -16.06
C LYS A 78 29.20 9.12 -15.43
N PRO A 79 28.84 10.20 -14.72
CA PRO A 79 29.81 11.00 -13.98
C PRO A 79 30.28 10.26 -12.72
N ILE A 80 31.50 10.56 -12.26
CA ILE A 80 32.11 9.95 -11.06
C ILE A 80 32.45 11.05 -10.06
N GLY A 81 32.12 10.81 -8.79
CA GLY A 81 32.38 11.71 -7.66
C GLY A 81 31.19 12.63 -7.37
N ASP A 82 31.45 13.70 -6.61
CA ASP A 82 30.43 14.71 -6.30
C ASP A 82 30.96 16.11 -6.63
N LYS A 83 30.18 16.90 -7.38
CA LYS A 83 30.52 18.30 -7.64
C LYS A 83 29.96 19.19 -6.54
N VAL A 84 30.82 20.06 -6.00
CA VAL A 84 30.40 21.23 -5.22
C VAL A 84 30.94 22.49 -5.89
N PHE A 85 30.20 23.59 -5.78
CA PHE A 85 30.47 24.84 -6.48
C PHE A 85 31.01 25.92 -5.54
N SER A 86 31.77 26.87 -6.11
CA SER A 86 32.03 28.15 -5.47
C SER A 86 30.72 28.93 -5.29
N LYS A 87 30.70 29.95 -4.42
CA LYS A 87 29.50 30.80 -4.20
C LYS A 87 28.99 31.42 -5.50
N GLU A 88 29.89 31.89 -6.36
CA GLU A 88 29.55 32.52 -7.64
C GLU A 88 28.93 31.51 -8.61
N ALA A 89 29.58 30.36 -8.82
CA ALA A 89 29.06 29.31 -9.70
C ALA A 89 27.75 28.73 -9.18
N LEU A 90 27.61 28.59 -7.85
CA LEU A 90 26.36 28.15 -7.23
C LEU A 90 25.22 29.12 -7.51
N ALA A 91 25.45 30.44 -7.34
CA ALA A 91 24.43 31.44 -7.62
C ALA A 91 23.99 31.41 -9.10
N PHE A 92 24.95 31.18 -10.00
CA PHE A 92 24.67 31.03 -11.43
C PHE A 92 23.82 29.79 -11.74
N PHE A 93 24.21 28.61 -11.25
CA PHE A 93 23.54 27.35 -11.55
C PHE A 93 22.27 27.10 -10.75
N ALA A 94 22.12 27.70 -9.57
CA ALA A 94 20.93 27.57 -8.74
C ALA A 94 19.79 28.52 -9.16
N ALA A 95 20.03 29.46 -10.08
CA ALA A 95 19.05 30.46 -10.47
C ALA A 95 17.92 29.89 -11.36
N SER A 96 18.23 29.00 -12.29
CA SER A 96 17.25 28.40 -13.22
C SER A 96 17.82 27.19 -13.97
N SER A 97 17.00 26.49 -14.77
CA SER A 97 17.45 25.42 -15.67
C SER A 97 18.25 25.92 -16.89
N LEU A 98 18.13 27.19 -17.28
CA LEU A 98 18.71 27.70 -18.53
C LEU A 98 20.25 27.55 -18.63
N PRO A 99 21.05 27.89 -17.60
CA PRO A 99 22.49 27.63 -17.62
C PRO A 99 22.85 26.16 -17.84
N TRP A 100 22.07 25.26 -17.24
CA TRP A 100 22.24 23.82 -17.40
C TRP A 100 21.95 23.37 -18.82
N SER A 101 20.88 23.87 -19.43
CA SER A 101 20.54 23.57 -20.82
C SER A 101 21.65 24.03 -21.77
N LYS A 102 22.24 25.21 -21.56
CA LYS A 102 23.38 25.66 -22.38
C LYS A 102 24.63 24.81 -22.18
N LEU A 103 24.91 24.42 -20.94
CA LEU A 103 26.04 23.56 -20.62
C LEU A 103 25.89 22.15 -21.22
N TRP A 104 24.72 21.51 -21.06
CA TRP A 104 24.40 20.22 -21.67
C TRP A 104 24.47 20.26 -23.20
N LEU A 105 23.91 21.31 -23.81
CA LEU A 105 23.97 21.46 -25.26
C LEU A 105 25.41 21.57 -25.77
N THR A 106 26.23 22.35 -25.07
CA THR A 106 27.67 22.50 -25.39
C THR A 106 28.39 21.15 -25.27
N ALA A 107 28.17 20.42 -24.16
CA ALA A 107 28.79 19.11 -23.92
C ALA A 107 28.41 18.08 -24.99
N ILE A 108 27.11 17.96 -25.28
CA ILE A 108 26.59 17.02 -26.29
C ILE A 108 27.12 17.39 -27.67
N ALA A 109 27.10 18.67 -28.02
CA ALA A 109 27.57 19.13 -29.32
C ALA A 109 29.07 18.91 -29.52
N ALA A 110 29.89 19.24 -28.52
CA ALA A 110 31.33 19.05 -28.55
C ALA A 110 31.68 17.56 -28.69
N ALA A 111 31.13 16.70 -27.83
CA ALA A 111 31.39 15.26 -27.85
C ALA A 111 30.94 14.61 -29.17
N THR A 112 29.76 14.98 -29.69
CA THR A 112 29.23 14.44 -30.95
C THR A 112 30.10 14.85 -32.14
N LEU A 113 30.45 16.13 -32.26
CA LEU A 113 31.28 16.62 -33.37
C LEU A 113 32.69 16.04 -33.30
N LYS A 114 33.24 15.88 -32.10
CA LYS A 114 34.54 15.24 -31.88
C LYS A 114 34.51 13.77 -32.29
N HIS A 115 33.50 13.01 -31.85
CA HIS A 115 33.32 11.61 -32.21
C HIS A 115 33.23 11.41 -33.74
N LEU A 116 32.48 12.28 -34.42
CA LEU A 116 32.34 12.25 -35.87
C LEU A 116 33.52 12.86 -36.64
N ARG A 117 34.58 13.33 -35.95
CA ARG A 117 35.73 14.03 -36.53
C ARG A 117 35.31 15.24 -37.38
N ARG A 118 34.33 16.01 -36.90
CA ARG A 118 33.78 17.23 -37.52
C ARG A 118 34.11 18.50 -36.76
N ALA A 119 35.07 18.44 -35.84
CA ALA A 119 35.55 19.58 -35.07
C ALA A 119 36.47 20.52 -35.88
N ASP A 120 37.06 20.02 -36.97
CA ASP A 120 38.07 20.76 -37.72
C ASP A 120 37.53 22.05 -38.35
N GLY A 121 38.32 23.12 -38.22
CA GLY A 121 38.00 24.44 -38.77
C GLY A 121 36.91 25.21 -38.02
N LEU A 122 36.47 24.74 -36.84
CA LEU A 122 35.62 25.52 -35.95
C LEU A 122 36.38 26.74 -35.40
N ARG A 123 35.77 27.91 -35.50
CA ARG A 123 36.29 29.16 -34.93
C ARG A 123 35.56 29.45 -33.63
N VAL A 124 36.07 28.93 -32.53
CA VAL A 124 35.50 29.11 -31.19
C VAL A 124 36.56 29.65 -30.23
N ALA A 125 36.14 30.11 -29.05
CA ALA A 125 37.03 30.64 -28.03
C ALA A 125 38.06 29.58 -27.58
N ALA A 126 39.27 30.04 -27.20
CA ALA A 126 40.42 29.19 -26.89
C ALA A 126 40.13 28.09 -25.85
N LYS A 127 39.30 28.38 -24.84
CA LYS A 127 38.89 27.40 -23.83
C LYS A 127 38.07 26.26 -24.40
N LEU A 128 37.10 26.56 -25.28
CA LEU A 128 36.29 25.54 -25.94
C LEU A 128 37.13 24.76 -26.97
N THR A 129 38.02 25.43 -27.70
CA THR A 129 38.98 24.77 -28.59
C THR A 129 39.85 23.77 -27.82
N GLY A 130 40.40 24.18 -26.67
CA GLY A 130 41.21 23.29 -25.82
C GLY A 130 40.42 22.09 -25.31
N LEU A 131 39.17 22.29 -24.89
CA LEU A 131 38.27 21.21 -24.45
C LEU A 131 37.97 20.22 -25.57
N MET A 132 37.71 20.70 -26.80
CA MET A 132 37.46 19.83 -27.95
C MET A 132 38.71 19.08 -28.41
N ALA A 133 39.90 19.68 -28.24
CA ALA A 133 41.18 19.09 -28.62
C ALA A 133 41.74 18.10 -27.59
N ASP A 134 41.27 18.09 -26.33
CA ASP A 134 41.78 17.20 -25.28
C ASP A 134 41.43 15.73 -25.58
N GLU A 135 42.39 14.97 -26.11
CA GLU A 135 42.20 13.57 -26.52
C GLU A 135 41.67 12.65 -25.42
N ARG A 136 41.75 13.03 -24.14
CA ARG A 136 41.26 12.22 -23.01
C ARG A 136 39.75 12.28 -22.83
N LEU A 137 39.06 13.24 -23.45
CA LEU A 137 37.62 13.42 -23.32
C LEU A 137 36.90 12.71 -24.47
N HIS A 138 36.16 11.65 -24.17
CA HIS A 138 35.53 10.78 -25.17
C HIS A 138 34.00 10.80 -25.10
N GLY A 139 33.43 10.95 -23.91
CA GLY A 139 31.99 10.98 -23.65
C GLY A 139 31.42 12.39 -23.54
N VAL A 140 30.10 12.50 -23.58
CA VAL A 140 29.37 13.72 -23.23
C VAL A 140 29.66 14.12 -21.79
N ILE A 141 29.70 13.16 -20.86
CA ILE A 141 29.95 13.44 -19.44
C ILE A 141 31.37 13.97 -19.23
N ASP A 142 32.38 13.47 -19.95
CA ASP A 142 33.75 14.01 -19.85
C ASP A 142 33.77 15.51 -20.18
N HIS A 143 33.07 15.89 -21.25
CA HIS A 143 32.97 17.30 -21.67
C HIS A 143 32.11 18.10 -20.68
N PHE A 144 31.00 17.54 -20.20
CA PHE A 144 30.12 18.14 -19.20
C PHE A 144 30.89 18.47 -17.91
N VAL A 145 31.60 17.50 -17.33
CA VAL A 145 32.36 17.67 -16.08
C VAL A 145 33.44 18.75 -16.24
N ARG A 146 34.14 18.78 -17.38
CA ARG A 146 35.15 19.82 -17.67
C ARG A 146 34.53 21.21 -17.85
N LEU A 147 33.35 21.32 -18.44
CA LEU A 147 32.64 22.60 -18.54
C LEU A 147 32.21 23.12 -17.17
N LEU A 148 31.94 22.26 -16.19
CA LEU A 148 31.63 22.70 -14.81
C LEU A 148 32.80 23.38 -14.09
N ASP A 149 34.02 23.32 -14.63
CA ASP A 149 35.19 24.04 -14.12
C ASP A 149 35.32 25.46 -14.73
N PHE A 150 34.49 25.82 -15.70
CA PHE A 150 34.51 27.15 -16.33
C PHE A 150 33.81 28.17 -15.42
N SER A 151 34.30 29.41 -15.45
CA SER A 151 33.60 30.54 -14.85
C SER A 151 32.28 30.83 -15.58
N PRO A 152 31.30 31.49 -14.93
CA PRO A 152 30.05 31.86 -15.58
C PRO A 152 30.23 32.63 -16.90
N SER A 153 31.23 33.53 -16.96
CA SER A 153 31.54 34.29 -18.17
C SER A 153 32.11 33.44 -19.31
N GLU A 154 32.88 32.39 -18.98
CA GLU A 154 33.42 31.44 -19.95
C GLU A 154 32.32 30.51 -20.45
N LEU A 155 31.39 30.09 -19.58
CA LEU A 155 30.22 29.30 -19.95
C LEU A 155 29.30 30.06 -20.91
N GLN A 156 29.06 31.35 -20.66
CA GLN A 156 28.29 32.19 -21.58
C GLN A 156 28.96 32.32 -22.95
N ARG A 157 30.29 32.48 -22.98
CA ARG A 157 31.06 32.49 -24.24
C ARG A 157 30.99 31.15 -24.97
N ALA A 158 31.16 30.04 -24.26
CA ALA A 158 31.03 28.70 -24.83
C ALA A 158 29.62 28.42 -25.36
N ALA A 159 28.58 28.94 -24.68
CA ALA A 159 27.20 28.86 -25.15
C ALA A 159 26.98 29.65 -26.45
N ALA A 160 27.53 30.86 -26.55
CA ALA A 160 27.48 31.66 -27.78
C ALA A 160 28.22 30.97 -28.95
N ASP A 161 29.40 30.41 -28.68
CA ASP A 161 30.15 29.61 -29.65
C ASP A 161 29.37 28.36 -30.08
N THR A 162 28.67 27.73 -29.14
CA THR A 162 27.84 26.55 -29.43
C THR A 162 26.70 26.91 -30.36
N ASP A 163 25.98 28.00 -30.08
CA ASP A 163 24.87 28.47 -30.90
C ASP A 163 25.34 28.91 -32.30
N GLY A 164 26.47 29.62 -32.38
CA GLY A 164 27.00 30.21 -33.62
C GLY A 164 27.80 29.24 -34.50
N HIS A 165 28.45 28.23 -33.92
CA HIS A 165 29.42 27.40 -34.64
C HIS A 165 29.17 25.89 -34.53
N LEU A 166 28.86 25.36 -33.34
CA LEU A 166 28.66 23.91 -33.17
C LEU A 166 27.28 23.46 -33.67
N LEU A 167 26.21 24.18 -33.32
CA LEU A 167 24.84 23.85 -33.73
C LEU A 167 24.67 23.79 -35.26
N PRO A 168 25.21 24.73 -36.07
CA PRO A 168 25.18 24.61 -37.53
C PRO A 168 25.83 23.33 -38.04
N ARG A 169 26.94 22.88 -37.44
CA ARG A 169 27.60 21.62 -37.81
C ARG A 169 26.78 20.41 -37.38
N LEU A 170 26.14 20.45 -36.21
CA LEU A 170 25.24 19.39 -35.77
C LEU A 170 24.04 19.22 -36.71
N ARG A 171 23.46 20.32 -37.22
CA ARG A 171 22.36 20.28 -38.20
C ARG A 171 22.75 19.58 -39.50
N ALA A 172 24.03 19.64 -39.88
CA ALA A 172 24.55 19.01 -41.09
C ALA A 172 24.97 17.54 -40.91
N ILE A 173 24.70 16.94 -39.75
CA ILE A 173 24.96 15.51 -39.51
C ILE A 173 23.85 14.69 -40.17
N ASN A 174 24.25 13.75 -41.03
CA ASN A 174 23.34 12.82 -41.71
C ASN A 174 23.52 11.37 -41.22
N SER A 175 24.50 11.13 -40.35
CA SER A 175 24.76 9.82 -39.73
C SER A 175 24.07 9.76 -38.37
N PRO A 176 23.22 8.76 -38.09
CA PRO A 176 22.59 8.61 -36.78
C PRO A 176 23.62 8.46 -35.65
N VAL A 177 23.42 9.21 -34.57
CA VAL A 177 24.19 9.12 -33.33
C VAL A 177 23.23 8.95 -32.16
N ALA A 178 23.44 7.92 -31.36
CA ALA A 178 22.66 7.64 -30.16
C ALA A 178 23.53 7.83 -28.90
N ILE A 179 23.09 8.68 -27.99
CA ILE A 179 23.83 9.12 -26.80
C ILE A 179 23.08 8.61 -25.58
N PHE A 180 23.77 7.95 -24.66
CA PHE A 180 23.16 7.32 -23.48
C PHE A 180 23.77 7.87 -22.20
N ILE A 181 23.00 8.65 -21.44
CA ILE A 181 23.45 9.37 -20.24
C ILE A 181 22.69 8.86 -19.01
N ASP A 182 23.41 8.58 -17.93
CA ASP A 182 22.83 8.12 -16.65
C ASP A 182 23.58 8.73 -15.45
N GLY A 183 23.00 8.61 -14.25
CA GLY A 183 23.68 8.99 -12.99
C GLY A 183 23.88 10.49 -12.76
N VAL A 184 23.16 11.35 -13.46
CA VAL A 184 23.24 12.82 -13.26
C VAL A 184 22.74 13.22 -11.87
N ASP A 185 21.70 12.55 -11.36
CA ASP A 185 21.20 12.73 -10.01
C ASP A 185 22.27 12.39 -8.96
N GLU A 186 22.95 11.26 -9.14
CA GLU A 186 23.95 10.78 -8.18
C GLU A 186 25.14 11.74 -8.05
N TYR A 187 25.60 12.34 -9.16
CA TYR A 187 26.73 13.28 -9.18
C TYR A 187 26.52 14.56 -8.36
N PHE A 188 25.26 14.95 -8.15
CA PHE A 188 24.89 16.14 -7.41
C PHE A 188 24.19 15.81 -6.08
N ASN A 189 24.26 14.56 -5.59
CA ASN A 189 23.59 14.14 -4.34
C ASN A 189 23.96 15.00 -3.14
N LYS A 190 25.22 15.46 -3.03
CA LYS A 190 25.64 16.39 -1.96
C LYS A 190 24.82 17.66 -1.88
N HIS A 191 24.20 18.11 -2.98
CA HIS A 191 23.39 19.32 -2.98
C HIS A 191 22.00 19.15 -2.35
N ILE A 192 21.58 17.91 -2.08
CA ILE A 192 20.31 17.59 -1.42
C ILE A 192 20.52 16.98 -0.02
N GLU A 193 21.69 16.41 0.28
CA GLU A 193 22.06 15.93 1.63
C GLU A 193 21.92 17.08 2.68
N SER A 194 21.26 16.78 3.81
CA SER A 194 20.70 17.74 4.79
C SER A 194 21.63 18.89 5.22
N ARG A 195 21.01 20.06 5.48
CA ARG A 195 21.64 21.28 6.03
C ARG A 195 22.13 21.16 7.48
N ALA A 196 21.83 20.07 8.18
CA ALA A 196 22.20 19.87 9.60
C ALA A 196 23.67 19.47 9.79
N SER A 197 24.40 19.11 8.73
CA SER A 197 25.86 19.07 8.83
C SER A 197 26.38 20.50 8.95
N LEU A 198 26.97 20.82 10.11
CA LEU A 198 27.87 21.94 10.38
C LEU A 198 28.53 22.50 9.10
N PRO A 199 28.70 23.83 8.96
CA PRO A 199 29.11 24.49 7.71
C PRO A 199 30.20 23.67 7.04
N SER A 200 29.78 22.94 6.00
CA SER A 200 30.60 21.85 5.49
C SER A 200 31.96 22.42 5.08
N VAL A 201 33.02 21.70 5.38
CA VAL A 201 34.38 21.98 4.87
C VAL A 201 34.38 22.03 3.32
N THR A 202 33.29 21.61 2.67
CA THR A 202 33.07 21.45 1.23
C THR A 202 32.36 22.62 0.52
N GLY A 203 31.94 23.69 1.18
CA GLY A 203 31.37 24.89 0.53
C GLY A 203 29.82 24.98 0.52
N PRO A 204 29.22 25.98 -0.16
CA PRO A 204 27.78 26.20 -0.14
C PRO A 204 27.01 25.18 -1.00
N LEU A 205 25.82 24.76 -0.54
CA LEU A 205 24.98 23.75 -1.19
C LEU A 205 23.59 24.33 -1.52
N SER A 206 22.99 23.89 -2.64
CA SER A 206 21.63 24.28 -3.03
C SER A 206 20.92 23.13 -3.74
N PRO A 207 19.76 22.66 -3.25
CA PRO A 207 18.96 21.62 -3.90
C PRO A 207 18.61 21.95 -5.35
N SER A 208 18.47 23.24 -5.69
CA SER A 208 18.19 23.70 -7.05
C SER A 208 19.19 23.18 -8.08
N VAL A 209 20.45 22.96 -7.70
CA VAL A 209 21.47 22.36 -8.58
C VAL A 209 21.05 20.95 -9.01
N TRP A 210 20.69 20.11 -8.04
CA TRP A 210 20.29 18.72 -8.29
C TRP A 210 19.06 18.62 -9.19
N TYR A 211 18.09 19.52 -8.99
CA TYR A 211 16.91 19.62 -9.85
C TYR A 211 17.30 20.12 -11.24
N PHE A 212 17.84 21.34 -11.34
CA PHE A 212 18.04 22.03 -12.60
C PHE A 212 19.04 21.36 -13.54
N ALA A 213 20.02 20.62 -13.01
CA ALA A 213 20.92 19.80 -13.81
C ALA A 213 20.18 18.73 -14.63
N GLN A 214 19.23 18.03 -14.01
CA GLN A 214 18.42 17.02 -14.70
C GLN A 214 17.39 17.66 -15.64
N LEU A 215 16.76 18.76 -15.23
CA LEU A 215 15.81 19.50 -16.07
C LEU A 215 16.47 20.01 -17.36
N GLY A 216 17.67 20.59 -17.26
CA GLY A 216 18.38 21.09 -18.43
C GLY A 216 18.73 19.99 -19.44
N LEU A 217 19.03 18.77 -18.96
CA LEU A 217 19.27 17.62 -19.84
C LEU A 217 18.02 17.24 -20.64
N VAL A 218 16.85 17.20 -19.97
CA VAL A 218 15.56 16.92 -20.62
C VAL A 218 15.23 17.97 -21.68
N GLU A 219 15.41 19.25 -21.35
CA GLU A 219 15.19 20.36 -22.29
C GLU A 219 16.07 20.22 -23.55
N VAL A 220 17.36 19.93 -23.37
CA VAL A 220 18.31 19.79 -24.48
C VAL A 220 18.04 18.55 -25.33
N ALA A 221 17.74 17.41 -24.71
CA ALA A 221 17.37 16.20 -25.44
C ALA A 221 16.16 16.45 -26.37
N TYR A 222 15.16 17.17 -25.87
CA TYR A 222 14.00 17.57 -26.66
C TYR A 222 14.35 18.56 -27.79
N GLN A 223 15.15 19.58 -27.49
CA GLN A 223 15.59 20.57 -28.48
C GLN A 223 16.40 19.93 -29.61
N LEU A 224 17.37 19.08 -29.29
CA LEU A 224 18.24 18.43 -30.26
C LEU A 224 17.48 17.54 -31.23
N ARG A 225 16.49 16.78 -30.75
CA ARG A 225 15.62 15.96 -31.61
C ARG A 225 14.89 16.78 -32.66
N ARG A 226 14.47 18.01 -32.33
CA ARG A 226 13.81 18.93 -33.27
C ARG A 226 14.79 19.57 -34.25
N ILE A 227 16.04 19.75 -33.82
CA ILE A 227 17.11 20.32 -34.65
C ILE A 227 17.62 19.29 -35.67
N ASN A 228 17.82 18.05 -35.24
CA ASN A 228 18.27 16.96 -36.09
C ASN A 228 17.75 15.60 -35.60
N HIS A 229 16.92 14.96 -36.41
CA HIS A 229 16.32 13.66 -36.10
C HIS A 229 17.34 12.49 -36.03
N HIS A 230 18.55 12.67 -36.56
CA HIS A 230 19.66 11.72 -36.44
C HIS A 230 20.34 11.74 -35.07
N LEU A 231 20.12 12.77 -34.25
CA LEU A 231 20.68 12.86 -32.91
C LEU A 231 19.66 12.35 -31.89
N LYS A 232 19.95 11.20 -31.26
CA LYS A 232 19.11 10.60 -30.23
C LYS A 232 19.81 10.72 -28.88
N VAL A 233 19.18 11.42 -27.93
CA VAL A 233 19.69 11.52 -26.55
C VAL A 233 18.77 10.74 -25.64
N PHE A 234 19.24 9.59 -25.18
CA PHE A 234 18.58 8.77 -24.18
C PHE A 234 19.14 9.09 -22.81
N ALA A 235 18.28 9.44 -21.86
CA ALA A 235 18.70 9.82 -20.51
C ALA A 235 17.77 9.28 -19.44
N ALA A 236 18.33 9.00 -18.26
CA ALA A 236 17.56 8.66 -17.07
C ALA A 236 17.49 9.86 -16.12
N ILE A 237 16.32 10.08 -15.54
CA ILE A 237 16.08 11.13 -14.54
C ILE A 237 15.28 10.60 -13.36
N ARG A 238 15.48 11.22 -12.19
CA ARG A 238 14.70 10.92 -10.99
C ARG A 238 13.28 11.45 -11.11
N LYS A 239 12.32 10.66 -10.64
CA LYS A 239 10.89 11.02 -10.67
C LYS A 239 10.60 12.29 -9.88
N GLU A 240 11.32 12.48 -8.78
CA GLU A 240 11.32 13.65 -7.91
C GLU A 240 11.72 14.92 -8.67
N ALA A 241 12.75 14.84 -9.53
CA ALA A 241 13.16 15.94 -10.37
C ALA A 241 12.16 16.22 -11.49
N TYR A 242 11.63 15.15 -12.11
CA TYR A 242 10.62 15.26 -13.15
C TYR A 242 9.31 15.87 -12.67
N ALA A 243 8.90 15.64 -11.42
CA ALA A 243 7.70 16.21 -10.85
C ALA A 243 7.70 17.75 -10.92
N ARG A 244 8.87 18.40 -10.77
CA ARG A 244 9.01 19.86 -10.94
C ARG A 244 8.86 20.33 -12.39
N LEU A 245 9.05 19.47 -13.39
CA LEU A 245 8.78 19.81 -14.78
C LEU A 245 7.28 19.87 -15.09
N GLN A 246 6.46 19.14 -14.33
CA GLN A 246 5.02 19.09 -14.58
C GLN A 246 4.30 20.41 -14.30
N THR A 247 4.91 21.32 -13.55
CA THR A 247 4.39 22.67 -13.29
C THR A 247 4.68 23.67 -14.40
N THR A 248 5.46 23.27 -15.43
CA THR A 248 5.82 24.14 -16.56
C THR A 248 4.82 24.04 -17.72
N VAL A 249 4.77 25.07 -18.56
CA VAL A 249 3.90 25.12 -19.77
C VAL A 249 4.21 23.99 -20.77
N MET A 250 5.42 23.44 -20.75
CA MET A 250 5.87 22.37 -21.66
C MET A 250 5.63 20.95 -21.10
N SER A 251 4.97 20.82 -19.95
CA SER A 251 4.75 19.54 -19.25
C SER A 251 4.13 18.44 -20.13
N GLN A 252 3.18 18.80 -21.01
CA GLN A 252 2.56 17.84 -21.93
C GLN A 252 3.56 17.28 -22.97
N GLN A 253 4.45 18.12 -23.50
CA GLN A 253 5.43 17.70 -24.51
C GLN A 253 6.50 16.78 -23.90
N TYR A 254 6.93 17.08 -22.67
CA TYR A 254 7.86 16.22 -21.92
C TYR A 254 7.22 14.88 -21.57
N ARG A 255 5.94 14.86 -21.19
CA ARG A 255 5.19 13.62 -20.93
C ARG A 255 5.08 12.74 -22.16
N GLY A 256 4.88 13.34 -23.34
CA GLY A 256 4.90 12.63 -24.62
C GLY A 256 6.25 11.97 -24.92
N SER A 257 7.36 12.54 -24.42
CA SER A 257 8.73 12.13 -24.73
C SER A 257 9.37 11.18 -23.72
N ALA A 258 8.69 10.93 -22.60
CA ALA A 258 9.22 10.15 -21.49
C ALA A 258 8.47 8.85 -21.25
N VAL A 259 9.18 7.86 -20.70
CA VAL A 259 8.65 6.60 -20.17
C VAL A 259 8.76 6.65 -18.64
N ASP A 260 7.62 6.58 -17.95
CA ASP A 260 7.56 6.48 -16.49
C ASP A 260 7.49 5.01 -16.11
N ILE A 261 8.57 4.47 -15.53
CA ILE A 261 8.63 3.06 -15.15
C ILE A 261 7.77 2.85 -13.91
N VAL A 262 6.66 2.12 -14.08
CA VAL A 262 5.77 1.72 -13.00
C VAL A 262 5.43 0.25 -13.17
N TYR A 263 5.73 -0.56 -12.15
CA TYR A 263 5.38 -1.98 -12.16
C TYR A 263 4.12 -2.22 -11.33
N PRO A 264 3.04 -2.77 -11.92
CA PRO A 264 1.92 -3.30 -11.14
C PRO A 264 2.38 -4.54 -10.36
N VAL A 265 1.58 -4.98 -9.37
CA VAL A 265 1.97 -6.07 -8.45
C VAL A 265 2.20 -7.38 -9.21
N GLU A 266 1.44 -7.60 -10.27
CA GLU A 266 1.53 -8.74 -11.17
C GLU A 266 2.88 -8.73 -11.91
N SER A 267 3.36 -7.56 -12.34
CA SER A 267 4.69 -7.44 -12.95
C SER A 267 5.82 -7.63 -11.93
N LEU A 268 5.63 -7.15 -10.71
CA LEU A 268 6.57 -7.40 -9.61
C LEU A 268 6.66 -8.90 -9.28
N ARG A 269 5.54 -9.63 -9.35
CA ARG A 269 5.50 -11.09 -9.20
C ARG A 269 6.30 -11.78 -10.29
N GLU A 270 6.12 -11.38 -11.55
CA GLU A 270 6.89 -11.95 -12.67
C GLU A 270 8.39 -11.64 -12.55
N ILE A 271 8.78 -10.43 -12.13
CA ILE A 271 10.20 -10.09 -11.85
C ILE A 271 10.79 -11.05 -10.80
N PHE A 272 10.05 -11.29 -9.72
CA PHE A 272 10.48 -12.20 -8.65
C PHE A 272 10.59 -13.64 -9.15
N VAL A 273 9.58 -14.11 -9.89
CA VAL A 273 9.55 -15.45 -10.48
C VAL A 273 10.66 -15.65 -11.51
N ASN A 274 10.98 -14.66 -12.34
CA ASN A 274 12.08 -14.74 -13.30
C ASN A 274 13.43 -14.90 -12.60
N ASN A 275 13.63 -14.22 -11.47
CA ASN A 275 14.85 -14.43 -10.67
C ASN A 275 14.92 -15.84 -10.07
N ILE A 276 13.79 -16.40 -9.61
CA ILE A 276 13.73 -17.80 -9.21
C ILE A 276 14.10 -18.72 -10.38
N ARG A 277 13.62 -18.47 -11.59
CA ARG A 277 13.94 -19.30 -12.77
C ARG A 277 15.43 -19.27 -13.13
N LEU A 278 16.14 -18.19 -12.79
CA LEU A 278 17.58 -18.08 -12.97
C LEU A 278 18.40 -18.80 -11.89
N GLU A 279 17.78 -19.20 -10.77
CA GLU A 279 18.45 -19.96 -9.74
C GLU A 279 18.75 -21.40 -10.16
N LYS A 280 19.82 -21.95 -9.60
CA LYS A 280 20.21 -23.33 -9.88
C LYS A 280 19.22 -24.31 -9.25
N SER A 281 18.99 -25.45 -9.91
CA SER A 281 18.02 -26.45 -9.43
C SER A 281 18.37 -27.04 -8.06
N ASP A 282 19.65 -27.10 -7.68
CA ASP A 282 20.13 -27.54 -6.36
C ASP A 282 19.87 -26.51 -5.24
N ARG A 283 19.48 -25.28 -5.61
CA ARG A 283 19.02 -24.24 -4.68
C ARG A 283 17.52 -24.25 -4.44
N MET A 284 16.79 -25.16 -5.08
CA MET A 284 15.33 -25.29 -4.95
C MET A 284 14.95 -26.24 -3.81
N VAL A 285 13.83 -25.94 -3.16
CA VAL A 285 13.24 -26.81 -2.13
C VAL A 285 12.48 -27.99 -2.76
N ARG A 286 11.76 -27.71 -3.85
CA ARG A 286 11.01 -28.66 -4.68
C ARG A 286 11.35 -28.45 -6.17
N PRO A 287 12.53 -28.86 -6.65
CA PRO A 287 13.00 -28.59 -8.01
C PRO A 287 11.99 -29.00 -9.10
N GLU A 288 11.25 -30.08 -8.88
CA GLU A 288 10.22 -30.63 -9.77
C GLU A 288 9.05 -29.67 -10.02
N ARG A 289 8.79 -28.74 -9.11
CA ARG A 289 7.69 -27.76 -9.22
C ARG A 289 8.08 -26.54 -10.04
N LEU A 290 9.34 -26.33 -10.39
CA LEU A 290 9.84 -25.08 -10.99
C LEU A 290 9.08 -24.63 -12.25
N ARG A 291 8.58 -25.57 -13.06
CA ARG A 291 7.79 -25.24 -14.26
C ARG A 291 6.34 -24.87 -13.96
N ALA A 292 5.74 -25.49 -12.94
CA ALA A 292 4.32 -25.32 -12.62
C ALA A 292 4.10 -24.21 -11.59
N ASP A 293 4.93 -24.16 -10.57
CA ASP A 293 4.90 -23.17 -9.50
C ASP A 293 6.34 -22.86 -9.04
N PRO A 294 6.98 -21.82 -9.64
CA PRO A 294 8.31 -21.39 -9.26
C PRO A 294 8.43 -20.99 -7.79
N ILE A 295 7.39 -20.37 -7.21
CA ILE A 295 7.42 -19.89 -5.83
C ILE A 295 7.40 -21.11 -4.88
N GLU A 296 6.55 -22.10 -5.14
CA GLU A 296 6.55 -23.34 -4.38
C GLU A 296 7.86 -24.13 -4.57
N ALA A 297 8.43 -24.12 -5.77
CA ALA A 297 9.73 -24.76 -6.03
C ALA A 297 10.83 -24.13 -5.18
N PHE A 298 10.82 -22.80 -5.06
CA PHE A 298 11.82 -22.03 -4.35
C PHE A 298 11.63 -22.07 -2.83
N LEU A 299 10.42 -21.85 -2.32
CA LEU A 299 10.12 -21.75 -0.88
C LEU A 299 9.63 -23.07 -0.25
N GLY A 300 9.26 -24.05 -1.08
CA GLY A 300 8.62 -25.30 -0.65
C GLY A 300 7.15 -25.18 -0.27
N ARG A 301 6.52 -24.03 -0.56
CA ARG A 301 5.16 -23.67 -0.13
C ARG A 301 4.59 -22.56 -0.99
N THR A 302 3.26 -22.46 -0.99
CA THR A 302 2.51 -21.40 -1.68
C THR A 302 1.97 -20.33 -0.72
N THR A 303 1.87 -20.63 0.58
CA THR A 303 1.33 -19.72 1.59
C THR A 303 2.27 -19.54 2.79
N ILE A 304 2.10 -18.44 3.52
CA ILE A 304 2.79 -18.11 4.78
C ILE A 304 1.74 -17.64 5.78
N SER A 305 1.70 -18.26 6.98
CA SER A 305 0.75 -17.86 8.02
C SER A 305 1.17 -16.55 8.68
N HIS A 306 0.26 -15.60 8.83
CA HIS A 306 0.53 -14.35 9.52
C HIS A 306 0.62 -14.56 11.03
N VAL A 307 1.72 -14.13 11.65
CA VAL A 307 2.06 -14.44 13.06
C VAL A 307 0.96 -14.02 14.05
N TYR A 308 0.28 -12.90 13.79
CA TYR A 308 -0.64 -12.29 14.77
C TYR A 308 -2.12 -12.57 14.48
N THR A 309 -2.47 -12.79 13.21
CA THR A 309 -3.87 -13.05 12.80
C THR A 309 -4.13 -14.54 12.58
N GLY A 310 -3.09 -15.34 12.35
CA GLY A 310 -3.17 -16.76 12.02
C GLY A 310 -3.61 -17.06 10.60
N GLU A 311 -3.90 -16.03 9.79
CA GLU A 311 -4.36 -16.21 8.42
C GLU A 311 -3.24 -16.56 7.44
N ASP A 312 -3.54 -17.38 6.46
CA ASP A 312 -2.60 -17.73 5.40
C ASP A 312 -2.59 -16.68 4.29
N GLU A 313 -1.42 -16.10 4.06
CA GLU A 313 -1.15 -15.17 2.97
C GLU A 313 -0.51 -15.94 1.79
N ASP A 314 -0.78 -15.56 0.54
CA ASP A 314 0.05 -16.00 -0.58
C ASP A 314 1.52 -15.63 -0.31
N ALA A 315 2.45 -16.53 -0.59
CA ALA A 315 3.84 -16.38 -0.20
C ALA A 315 4.53 -15.18 -0.87
N PHE A 316 4.16 -14.86 -2.12
CA PHE A 316 4.66 -13.64 -2.76
C PHE A 316 4.01 -12.40 -2.16
N ASP A 317 2.71 -12.40 -1.88
CA ASP A 317 2.03 -11.26 -1.25
C ASP A 317 2.62 -10.94 0.13
N TYR A 318 2.99 -11.97 0.89
CA TYR A 318 3.74 -11.82 2.15
C TYR A 318 5.09 -11.14 1.92
N VAL A 319 5.88 -11.56 0.93
CA VAL A 319 7.16 -10.91 0.60
C VAL A 319 6.94 -9.47 0.13
N CYS A 320 6.00 -9.28 -0.80
CA CYS A 320 5.76 -8.01 -1.49
C CYS A 320 5.31 -6.91 -0.52
N ARG A 321 4.46 -7.20 0.48
CA ARG A 321 4.05 -6.19 1.47
C ARG A 321 5.17 -5.69 2.40
N HIS A 322 6.30 -6.38 2.45
CA HIS A 322 7.51 -5.94 3.15
C HIS A 322 8.48 -5.14 2.26
N THR A 323 8.05 -4.80 1.05
CA THR A 323 8.77 -3.92 0.11
C THR A 323 8.02 -2.61 -0.10
N LEU A 324 8.65 -1.61 -0.72
CA LEU A 324 7.98 -0.37 -1.14
C LEU A 324 7.49 -0.46 -2.61
N LEU A 325 7.19 -1.68 -3.07
CA LEU A 325 6.82 -2.01 -4.46
C LEU A 325 7.89 -1.63 -5.49
N ARG A 326 9.17 -1.82 -5.14
CA ARG A 326 10.31 -1.57 -6.03
C ARG A 326 10.97 -2.90 -6.43
N PRO A 327 11.35 -3.10 -7.71
CA PRO A 327 12.10 -4.27 -8.14
C PRO A 327 13.35 -4.53 -7.29
N ARG A 328 14.12 -3.48 -6.95
CA ARG A 328 15.31 -3.58 -6.09
C ARG A 328 15.01 -4.20 -4.73
N ASP A 329 13.88 -3.84 -4.11
CA ASP A 329 13.49 -4.37 -2.80
C ASP A 329 13.22 -5.88 -2.87
N LEU A 330 12.64 -6.36 -3.97
CA LEU A 330 12.45 -7.80 -4.23
C LEU A 330 13.79 -8.52 -4.44
N MET A 331 14.78 -7.87 -5.06
CA MET A 331 16.12 -8.45 -5.19
C MET A 331 16.78 -8.60 -3.82
N THR A 332 16.69 -7.57 -2.96
CA THR A 332 17.20 -7.61 -1.58
C THR A 332 16.59 -8.76 -0.77
N ILE A 333 15.26 -8.89 -0.75
CA ILE A 333 14.61 -9.99 -0.02
C ILE A 333 14.90 -11.35 -0.68
N GLY A 334 14.87 -11.40 -2.00
CA GLY A 334 15.16 -12.61 -2.78
C GLY A 334 16.56 -13.16 -2.53
N GLU A 335 17.58 -12.29 -2.49
CA GLU A 335 18.96 -12.66 -2.16
C GLU A 335 19.05 -13.24 -0.73
N ARG A 336 18.37 -12.63 0.24
CA ARG A 336 18.29 -13.14 1.64
C ARG A 336 17.67 -14.53 1.69
N LEU A 337 16.60 -14.76 0.93
CA LEU A 337 15.95 -16.06 0.84
C LEU A 337 16.83 -17.09 0.11
N ALA A 338 17.52 -16.69 -0.94
CA ALA A 338 18.43 -17.54 -1.71
C ALA A 338 19.67 -17.95 -0.91
N ALA A 339 20.12 -17.10 0.02
CA ALA A 339 21.22 -17.39 0.93
C ALA A 339 20.91 -18.53 1.92
N LEU A 340 19.63 -18.74 2.26
CA LEU A 340 19.19 -19.91 3.05
C LEU A 340 19.37 -21.19 2.24
N ARG A 341 19.84 -22.26 2.90
CA ARG A 341 19.85 -23.60 2.30
C ARG A 341 18.42 -24.09 2.06
N PRO A 342 18.15 -24.95 1.07
CA PRO A 342 16.82 -25.51 0.84
C PRO A 342 16.17 -26.12 2.09
N GLU A 343 16.94 -26.79 2.95
CA GLU A 343 16.46 -27.39 4.20
C GLU A 343 16.00 -26.33 5.20
N GLU A 344 16.73 -25.22 5.32
CA GLU A 344 16.37 -24.11 6.20
C GLU A 344 15.12 -23.39 5.66
N ARG A 345 15.05 -23.19 4.35
CA ARG A 345 13.94 -22.48 3.69
C ARG A 345 12.62 -23.24 3.75
N ARG A 346 12.66 -24.57 3.96
CA ARG A 346 11.47 -25.38 4.29
C ARG A 346 10.84 -25.00 5.62
N HIS A 347 11.54 -24.30 6.51
CA HIS A 347 11.00 -23.86 7.79
C HIS A 347 10.44 -22.45 7.71
N GLU A 348 9.17 -22.29 8.10
CA GLU A 348 8.45 -21.01 7.94
C GLU A 348 9.11 -19.85 8.68
N HIS A 349 9.53 -20.11 9.92
CA HIS A 349 10.14 -19.08 10.76
C HIS A 349 11.42 -18.53 10.13
N ARG A 350 12.24 -19.36 9.47
CA ARG A 350 13.46 -18.94 8.77
C ARG A 350 13.15 -18.04 7.59
N VAL A 351 12.10 -18.36 6.83
CA VAL A 351 11.62 -17.51 5.73
C VAL A 351 11.17 -16.15 6.26
N LYS A 352 10.35 -16.13 7.32
CA LYS A 352 9.89 -14.88 7.96
C LYS A 352 11.05 -14.04 8.49
N GLU A 353 12.03 -14.66 9.15
CA GLU A 353 13.26 -14.00 9.61
C GLU A 353 14.03 -13.36 8.46
N ALA A 354 14.25 -14.09 7.36
CA ALA A 354 14.96 -13.57 6.20
C ALA A 354 14.21 -12.40 5.53
N VAL A 355 12.87 -12.49 5.41
CA VAL A 355 12.03 -11.40 4.90
C VAL A 355 12.12 -10.17 5.82
N ASN A 356 12.01 -10.34 7.14
CA ASN A 356 12.10 -9.23 8.10
C ASN A 356 13.48 -8.56 8.06
N VAL A 357 14.57 -9.33 7.95
CA VAL A 357 15.93 -8.78 7.81
C VAL A 357 16.04 -7.96 6.52
N GLY A 358 15.58 -8.49 5.38
CA GLY A 358 15.56 -7.76 4.11
C GLY A 358 14.71 -6.50 4.19
N ALA A 359 13.54 -6.56 4.83
CA ALA A 359 12.67 -5.40 5.06
C ALA A 359 13.37 -4.30 5.88
N THR A 360 14.09 -4.67 6.94
CA THR A 360 14.87 -3.72 7.76
C THR A 360 15.99 -3.05 6.96
N GLU A 361 16.65 -3.78 6.07
CA GLU A 361 17.68 -3.23 5.17
C GLU A 361 17.05 -2.24 4.19
N ILE A 362 15.94 -2.62 3.56
CA ILE A 362 15.16 -1.74 2.67
C ILE A 362 14.74 -0.46 3.41
N ALA A 363 14.19 -0.58 4.62
CA ALA A 363 13.76 0.56 5.42
C ALA A 363 14.91 1.52 5.71
N ARG A 364 16.07 1.01 6.15
CA ARG A 364 17.23 1.85 6.46
C ARG A 364 17.78 2.55 5.22
N GLU A 365 17.97 1.80 4.13
CA GLU A 365 18.40 2.37 2.85
C GLU A 365 17.43 3.45 2.38
N TYR A 366 16.13 3.19 2.47
CA TYR A 366 15.12 4.13 2.04
C TYR A 366 15.05 5.38 2.93
N LEU A 367 15.13 5.23 4.25
CA LEU A 367 15.17 6.35 5.19
C LEU A 367 16.38 7.27 4.91
N THR A 368 17.56 6.69 4.65
CA THR A 368 18.75 7.44 4.22
C THR A 368 18.53 8.12 2.87
N GLU A 369 17.92 7.41 1.91
CA GLU A 369 17.61 7.96 0.58
C GLU A 369 16.67 9.17 0.65
N ILE A 370 15.65 9.13 1.52
CA ILE A 370 14.64 10.19 1.61
C ILE A 370 15.01 11.32 2.57
N ALA A 371 15.97 11.13 3.49
CA ALA A 371 16.41 12.13 4.47
C ALA A 371 16.65 13.54 3.86
N PRO A 372 17.34 13.67 2.71
CA PRO A 372 17.44 14.92 1.93
C PRO A 372 16.14 15.69 1.69
N TYR A 373 15.03 14.98 1.51
CA TYR A 373 13.77 15.55 1.04
C TYR A 373 12.76 15.80 2.16
N ILE A 374 12.88 15.06 3.28
CA ILE A 374 12.03 15.24 4.45
C ILE A 374 12.56 16.31 5.41
N GLY A 375 13.81 16.75 5.23
CA GLY A 375 14.45 17.81 6.02
C GLY A 375 14.95 17.32 7.39
N ASP A 376 15.07 18.22 8.34
CA ASP A 376 15.63 17.94 9.68
C ASP A 376 14.61 17.30 10.64
N LEU A 377 13.68 16.51 10.10
CA LEU A 377 12.69 15.77 10.89
C LEU A 377 13.40 14.66 11.66
N ASP A 378 13.27 14.68 12.99
CA ASP A 378 13.79 13.63 13.88
C ASP A 378 12.91 12.39 13.81
N LEU A 379 13.05 11.64 12.71
CA LEU A 379 12.28 10.42 12.47
C LEU A 379 12.57 9.35 13.51
N GLU A 380 13.80 9.22 13.99
CA GLU A 380 14.15 8.20 14.98
C GLU A 380 13.34 8.36 16.26
N ARG A 381 13.24 9.60 16.77
CA ARG A 381 12.39 9.93 17.92
C ARG A 381 10.90 9.68 17.63
N LEU A 382 10.41 10.04 16.45
CA LEU A 382 9.02 9.77 16.10
C LEU A 382 8.75 8.26 16.09
N LEU A 383 9.57 7.49 15.37
CA LEU A 383 9.44 6.04 15.25
C LEU A 383 9.48 5.38 16.63
N GLY A 384 10.35 5.84 17.54
CA GLY A 384 10.41 5.39 18.94
C GLY A 384 9.17 5.70 19.79
N ARG A 385 8.21 6.50 19.30
CA ARG A 385 6.94 6.82 19.98
C ARG A 385 5.71 6.20 19.32
N ILE A 386 5.83 5.63 18.12
CA ILE A 386 4.70 5.03 17.41
C ILE A 386 4.18 3.83 18.24
N PRO A 387 2.93 3.85 18.71
CA PRO A 387 2.44 2.84 19.65
C PRO A 387 2.07 1.51 18.99
N GLY A 388 1.81 1.49 17.69
CA GLY A 388 1.39 0.32 16.94
C GLY A 388 1.27 0.63 15.44
N HIS A 389 0.97 -0.37 14.62
CA HIS A 389 0.98 -0.22 13.17
C HIS A 389 -0.33 0.37 12.58
N ILE A 390 -1.38 0.48 13.40
CA ILE A 390 -2.65 1.17 13.08
C ILE A 390 -2.82 2.31 14.07
N LEU A 391 -2.94 3.53 13.54
CA LEU A 391 -3.09 4.75 14.34
C LEU A 391 -4.48 5.35 14.12
N THR A 392 -5.14 5.80 15.19
CA THR A 392 -6.29 6.71 15.05
C THR A 392 -5.83 8.08 14.59
N ARG A 393 -6.78 8.88 14.12
CA ARG A 393 -6.54 10.29 13.88
C ARG A 393 -6.08 11.04 15.14
N ASP A 394 -6.74 10.80 16.27
CA ASP A 394 -6.39 11.45 17.54
C ASP A 394 -4.96 11.10 17.99
N GLU A 395 -4.52 9.85 17.75
CA GLU A 395 -3.15 9.41 18.04
C GLU A 395 -2.13 10.10 17.14
N VAL A 396 -2.43 10.25 15.85
CA VAL A 396 -1.57 11.00 14.92
C VAL A 396 -1.45 12.46 15.35
N GLU A 397 -2.57 13.10 15.71
CA GLU A 397 -2.58 14.50 16.16
C GLU A 397 -1.84 14.66 17.50
N ALA A 398 -2.03 13.76 18.46
CA ALA A 398 -1.33 13.78 19.74
C ALA A 398 0.19 13.52 19.59
N LEU A 399 0.57 12.55 18.77
CA LEU A 399 1.98 12.26 18.47
C LEU A 399 2.64 13.46 17.80
N PHE A 400 1.98 14.09 16.82
CA PHE A 400 2.48 15.28 16.15
C PHE A 400 2.69 16.43 17.14
N GLN A 401 1.70 16.75 17.98
CA GLN A 401 1.81 17.80 18.98
C GLN A 401 2.96 17.55 19.96
N SER A 402 3.11 16.31 20.45
CA SER A 402 4.22 15.94 21.35
C SER A 402 5.59 16.07 20.68
N HIS A 403 5.68 15.76 19.38
CA HIS A 403 6.91 15.82 18.62
C HIS A 403 7.30 17.28 18.34
N SER A 404 6.33 18.13 17.98
CA SER A 404 6.54 19.55 17.71
C SER A 404 6.85 20.38 18.96
N ALA A 405 6.23 20.07 20.11
CA ALA A 405 6.44 20.81 21.36
C ALA A 405 7.86 20.65 21.92
N GLU A 406 8.53 19.55 21.59
CA GLU A 406 9.85 19.20 22.11
C GLU A 406 10.97 19.34 21.04
N GLY A 407 10.67 19.91 19.87
CA GLY A 407 11.61 20.22 18.79
C GLY A 407 12.05 21.68 18.81
N ALA A 408 13.35 21.94 18.73
CA ALA A 408 13.87 23.30 18.58
C ALA A 408 13.79 23.72 17.10
N ALA A 409 13.08 24.83 16.83
CA ALA A 409 12.93 25.57 15.55
C ALA A 409 11.75 25.19 14.62
N ALA A 410 10.67 25.98 14.73
CA ALA A 410 10.08 26.84 13.70
C ALA A 410 9.93 26.36 12.22
N ASP A 411 9.71 25.08 11.96
CA ASP A 411 9.10 24.66 10.68
C ASP A 411 7.86 23.81 10.97
N GLU A 412 6.67 24.32 10.60
CA GLU A 412 5.34 23.72 10.81
C GLU A 412 5.11 22.44 9.97
N ARG A 413 6.17 21.71 9.62
CA ARG A 413 6.07 20.54 8.73
C ARG A 413 5.53 19.36 9.52
N HIS A 414 4.29 19.01 9.21
CA HIS A 414 3.63 17.85 9.80
C HIS A 414 4.39 16.56 9.46
N VAL A 415 5.06 15.96 10.44
CA VAL A 415 5.94 14.78 10.25
C VAL A 415 5.22 13.61 9.58
N PHE A 416 3.94 13.39 9.89
CA PHE A 416 3.14 12.37 9.21
C PHE A 416 2.78 12.72 7.76
N CYS A 417 2.73 14.00 7.38
CA CYS A 417 2.63 14.37 5.97
C CYS A 417 3.89 13.93 5.21
N ALA A 418 5.07 14.10 5.81
CA ALA A 418 6.32 13.63 5.21
C ALA A 418 6.31 12.11 5.04
N LEU A 419 5.97 11.34 6.10
CA LEU A 419 5.84 9.88 6.03
C LEU A 419 4.80 9.41 5.01
N TYR A 420 3.68 10.13 4.89
CA TYR A 420 2.65 9.84 3.88
C TYR A 420 3.20 10.03 2.46
N ARG A 421 3.82 11.17 2.16
CA ARG A 421 4.33 11.51 0.82
C ARG A 421 5.39 10.52 0.30
N VAL A 422 6.19 9.97 1.21
CA VAL A 422 7.23 8.97 0.90
C VAL A 422 6.69 7.54 0.98
N GLY A 423 5.39 7.33 1.20
CA GLY A 423 4.76 6.01 1.18
C GLY A 423 4.97 5.15 2.44
N LEU A 424 5.57 5.71 3.49
CA LEU A 424 5.79 5.02 4.77
C LEU A 424 4.58 5.08 5.72
N LEU A 425 3.62 5.95 5.42
CA LEU A 425 2.32 6.03 6.07
C LEU A 425 1.21 5.90 5.02
N GLY A 426 0.32 4.95 5.22
CA GLY A 426 -0.91 4.75 4.47
C GLY A 426 -2.13 5.26 5.21
N HIS A 427 -3.28 5.17 4.57
CA HIS A 427 -4.56 5.50 5.18
C HIS A 427 -5.66 4.57 4.66
N LEU A 428 -6.74 4.51 5.42
CA LEU A 428 -7.94 3.83 4.99
C LEU A 428 -8.68 4.66 3.93
N HIS A 429 -8.95 4.06 2.77
CA HIS A 429 -9.58 4.70 1.62
C HIS A 429 -10.80 3.88 1.18
N HIS A 430 -11.92 4.55 0.93
CA HIS A 430 -13.10 3.89 0.37
C HIS A 430 -12.93 3.77 -1.15
N ASP A 431 -12.80 2.55 -1.67
CA ASP A 431 -12.74 2.31 -3.12
C ASP A 431 -14.15 2.34 -3.69
N TRP A 432 -14.43 3.35 -4.51
CA TRP A 432 -15.75 3.57 -5.10
C TRP A 432 -16.10 2.55 -6.19
N VAL A 433 -15.10 1.90 -6.78
CA VAL A 433 -15.29 0.87 -7.82
C VAL A 433 -15.67 -0.45 -7.17
N ARG A 434 -14.99 -0.81 -6.08
CA ARG A 434 -15.23 -2.07 -5.36
C ARG A 434 -16.34 -1.98 -4.30
N GLY A 435 -16.63 -0.78 -3.82
CA GLY A 435 -17.57 -0.55 -2.71
C GLY A 435 -17.01 -0.93 -1.34
N ASP A 436 -15.70 -1.14 -1.24
CA ASP A 436 -15.02 -1.65 -0.05
C ASP A 436 -13.99 -0.66 0.48
N TRP A 437 -13.74 -0.74 1.79
CA TRP A 437 -12.61 -0.04 2.40
C TRP A 437 -11.31 -0.78 2.12
N VAL A 438 -10.32 -0.06 1.61
CA VAL A 438 -9.00 -0.60 1.25
C VAL A 438 -7.88 0.21 1.88
N GLN A 439 -6.78 -0.47 2.14
CA GLN A 439 -5.56 0.12 2.65
C GLN A 439 -4.76 0.77 1.51
N ARG A 440 -4.65 2.09 1.52
CA ARG A 440 -3.93 2.84 0.48
C ARG A 440 -2.62 3.41 1.01
N PHE A 441 -1.53 3.03 0.34
CA PHE A 441 -0.20 3.61 0.49
C PHE A 441 0.22 4.26 -0.82
N LEU A 442 0.94 5.38 -0.74
CA LEU A 442 1.59 5.96 -1.91
C LEU A 442 2.81 5.14 -2.29
N ARG A 443 3.08 5.05 -3.58
CA ARG A 443 4.36 4.51 -4.07
C ARG A 443 5.45 5.57 -3.97
N PRO A 444 6.72 5.17 -3.80
CA PRO A 444 7.83 6.12 -3.89
C PRO A 444 7.76 6.94 -5.18
N GLY A 445 7.68 8.26 -5.03
CA GLY A 445 7.59 9.22 -6.15
C GLY A 445 6.19 9.44 -6.75
N GLU A 446 5.13 8.89 -6.15
CA GLU A 446 3.73 9.17 -6.56
C GLU A 446 3.28 10.59 -6.16
N ALA A 447 3.69 11.06 -4.97
CA ALA A 447 3.44 12.43 -4.51
C ALA A 447 4.65 13.36 -4.75
N THR A 448 4.38 14.67 -4.85
CA THR A 448 5.44 15.68 -4.82
C THR A 448 6.03 15.78 -3.42
N LEU A 449 7.36 15.96 -3.33
CA LEU A 449 8.08 16.13 -2.07
C LEU A 449 8.00 17.56 -1.52
N GLU A 450 7.15 18.42 -2.10
CA GLU A 450 7.01 19.80 -1.65
C GLU A 450 6.31 19.88 -0.29
N PRO A 451 6.69 20.83 0.59
CA PRO A 451 6.24 20.91 1.99
C PRO A 451 4.73 21.04 2.20
N ASP A 452 3.96 21.40 1.17
CA ASP A 452 2.56 21.85 1.28
C ASP A 452 1.51 20.71 1.20
N GLY A 453 1.93 19.45 1.04
CA GLY A 453 1.00 18.31 0.96
C GLY A 453 0.19 18.08 2.25
N VAL A 454 -1.13 17.98 2.11
CA VAL A 454 -2.06 17.73 3.22
C VAL A 454 -2.16 16.23 3.50
N LEU A 455 -2.02 15.83 4.77
CA LEU A 455 -2.31 14.45 5.19
C LEU A 455 -3.79 14.15 4.90
N PRO A 456 -4.13 13.07 4.16
CA PRO A 456 -5.51 12.76 3.84
C PRO A 456 -6.35 12.62 5.10
N ARG A 457 -7.53 13.23 5.14
CA ARG A 457 -8.45 13.05 6.26
C ARG A 457 -8.97 11.62 6.27
N ALA A 458 -8.44 10.80 7.18
CA ALA A 458 -8.85 9.41 7.36
C ALA A 458 -9.15 9.11 8.82
N THR A 459 -9.97 8.08 9.05
CA THR A 459 -10.28 7.56 10.40
C THR A 459 -9.09 6.80 10.99
N ARG A 460 -8.33 6.13 10.12
CA ARG A 460 -7.16 5.32 10.47
C ARG A 460 -6.00 5.60 9.52
N TYR A 461 -4.81 5.65 10.09
CA TYR A 461 -3.54 5.69 9.39
C TYR A 461 -2.77 4.40 9.65
N LEU A 462 -1.99 3.97 8.67
CA LEU A 462 -1.37 2.64 8.65
C LEU A 462 0.13 2.81 8.48
N VAL A 463 0.91 2.25 9.39
CA VAL A 463 2.38 2.28 9.30
C VAL A 463 2.82 1.19 8.34
N HIS A 464 3.67 1.54 7.39
CA HIS A 464 4.10 0.59 6.36
C HIS A 464 4.87 -0.61 6.98
N PRO A 465 4.58 -1.87 6.58
CA PRO A 465 5.17 -3.05 7.22
C PRO A 465 6.70 -3.10 7.17
N VAL A 466 7.31 -2.49 6.15
CA VAL A 466 8.79 -2.36 6.02
C VAL A 466 9.44 -1.74 7.27
N LEU A 467 8.72 -0.90 8.02
CA LEU A 467 9.22 -0.23 9.23
C LEU A 467 9.08 -1.08 10.51
N SER A 468 8.42 -2.24 10.45
CA SER A 468 7.98 -2.95 11.66
C SER A 468 9.11 -3.33 12.60
N ASP A 469 10.21 -3.88 12.08
CA ASP A 469 11.38 -4.25 12.88
C ASP A 469 12.23 -3.04 13.26
N VAL A 470 12.29 -1.99 12.40
CA VAL A 470 12.96 -0.72 12.76
C VAL A 470 12.27 -0.08 13.98
N ILE A 471 10.94 0.02 13.95
CA ILE A 471 10.15 0.56 15.06
C ILE A 471 10.21 -0.37 16.26
N GLY A 472 10.04 -1.68 16.07
CA GLY A 472 10.06 -2.66 17.17
C GLY A 472 11.37 -2.66 17.97
N ARG A 473 12.51 -2.34 17.34
CA ARG A 473 13.80 -2.16 18.02
C ARG A 473 13.90 -0.87 18.83
N LEU A 474 13.27 0.21 18.35
CA LEU A 474 13.24 1.52 19.03
C LEU A 474 12.17 1.58 20.13
N ASN A 475 11.05 0.91 19.90
CA ASN A 475 9.89 0.83 20.77
C ASN A 475 9.35 -0.61 20.83
N PRO A 476 9.82 -1.44 21.79
CA PRO A 476 9.32 -2.80 21.94
C PRO A 476 7.80 -2.89 22.13
N GLY A 477 7.19 -1.88 22.76
CA GLY A 477 5.73 -1.81 22.96
C GLY A 477 4.92 -1.73 21.66
N TYR A 478 5.54 -1.30 20.55
CA TYR A 478 4.92 -1.35 19.22
C TYR A 478 4.50 -2.78 18.83
N LEU A 479 5.35 -3.78 19.14
CA LEU A 479 5.11 -5.18 18.78
C LEU A 479 3.94 -5.79 19.57
N GLU A 480 3.69 -5.28 20.77
CA GLU A 480 2.57 -5.71 21.63
C GLU A 480 1.22 -5.23 21.10
N ARG A 481 1.22 -4.12 20.36
CA ARG A 481 0.02 -3.47 19.80
C ARG A 481 -0.16 -3.73 18.31
N ILE A 482 0.45 -4.79 17.78
CA ILE A 482 0.17 -5.27 16.43
C ILE A 482 -1.26 -5.83 16.41
N ASP A 483 -2.08 -5.28 15.52
CA ASP A 483 -3.45 -5.71 15.26
C ASP A 483 -3.54 -7.21 14.92
N ARG A 484 -4.59 -7.86 15.41
CA ARG A 484 -4.82 -9.32 15.28
C ARG A 484 -5.90 -9.66 14.25
N VAL A 485 -6.45 -8.66 13.57
CA VAL A 485 -7.54 -8.78 12.59
C VAL A 485 -7.08 -8.31 11.21
N ASP A 486 -6.50 -7.11 11.14
CA ASP A 486 -6.04 -6.52 9.89
C ASP A 486 -4.55 -6.74 9.69
N ILE A 487 -4.21 -7.31 8.53
CA ILE A 487 -2.82 -7.37 8.09
C ILE A 487 -2.55 -6.13 7.24
N VAL A 488 -1.58 -5.33 7.63
CA VAL A 488 -1.24 -4.11 6.90
C VAL A 488 -0.50 -4.40 5.60
N GLY A 489 -0.93 -3.79 4.50
CA GLY A 489 -0.27 -3.88 3.20
C GLY A 489 -1.02 -3.20 2.07
N TYR A 490 -0.36 -3.01 0.93
CA TYR A 490 -0.92 -2.33 -0.24
C TYR A 490 -2.23 -2.98 -0.74
N GLY A 491 -3.28 -2.18 -0.93
CA GLY A 491 -4.51 -2.58 -1.61
C GLY A 491 -5.33 -3.64 -0.88
N ARG A 492 -4.98 -3.97 0.37
CA ARG A 492 -5.71 -4.97 1.15
C ARG A 492 -7.06 -4.45 1.58
N ALA A 493 -8.04 -5.35 1.57
CA ALA A 493 -9.33 -5.07 2.17
C ALA A 493 -9.15 -4.80 3.67
N TRP A 494 -9.93 -3.85 4.17
CA TRP A 494 -9.99 -3.54 5.58
C TRP A 494 -11.10 -4.34 6.24
N ARG A 495 -10.72 -5.16 7.21
CA ARG A 495 -11.65 -5.92 8.05
C ARG A 495 -12.02 -5.13 9.30
N GLY A 496 -11.08 -4.32 9.80
CA GLY A 496 -11.18 -3.51 11.01
C GLY A 496 -11.01 -4.31 12.30
N THR A 497 -10.23 -3.80 13.25
CA THR A 497 -10.62 -3.93 14.66
C THR A 497 -11.90 -3.12 14.83
N ALA A 498 -13.02 -3.83 14.95
CA ALA A 498 -14.33 -3.22 15.18
C ALA A 498 -14.25 -2.23 16.35
N SER A 499 -14.18 -0.94 16.01
CA SER A 499 -14.27 0.18 16.93
C SER A 499 -15.60 0.09 17.65
N ALA A 500 -15.65 -0.53 18.83
CA ALA A 500 -16.78 -0.54 19.76
C ALA A 500 -18.19 -0.91 19.22
N GLU A 501 -18.30 -1.28 17.95
CA GLU A 501 -19.50 -1.65 17.22
C GLU A 501 -19.16 -2.89 16.42
N ARG A 502 -19.32 -4.04 17.07
CA ARG A 502 -19.16 -5.32 16.41
C ARG A 502 -20.13 -5.45 15.26
N ALA A 503 -19.64 -6.10 14.21
CA ALA A 503 -20.41 -6.78 13.19
C ALA A 503 -21.65 -7.40 13.82
N VAL A 504 -22.75 -6.70 13.59
CA VAL A 504 -24.08 -7.26 13.69
C VAL A 504 -24.14 -8.31 12.58
N THR A 505 -24.09 -9.57 12.96
CA THR A 505 -24.30 -10.67 12.03
C THR A 505 -25.80 -10.88 11.88
N THR A 506 -26.30 -10.63 10.67
CA THR A 506 -27.71 -10.90 10.32
C THR A 506 -27.84 -12.33 9.83
N ARG A 507 -28.68 -13.14 10.48
CA ARG A 507 -28.97 -14.53 10.09
C ARG A 507 -30.44 -14.82 10.32
N ALA A 508 -31.04 -15.66 9.47
CA ALA A 508 -32.36 -16.20 9.74
C ALA A 508 -32.27 -17.24 10.87
N LEU A 509 -32.88 -16.96 12.02
CA LEU A 509 -32.83 -17.78 13.23
C LEU A 509 -34.22 -17.90 13.85
N CYS A 510 -34.38 -18.92 14.68
CA CYS A 510 -35.52 -19.06 15.57
C CYS A 510 -35.35 -18.13 16.78
N VAL A 511 -36.43 -17.42 17.13
CA VAL A 511 -36.48 -16.46 18.24
C VAL A 511 -37.59 -16.87 19.21
N LEU A 512 -37.27 -16.77 20.49
CA LEU A 512 -38.19 -16.90 21.60
C LEU A 512 -38.24 -15.57 22.33
N THR A 513 -39.43 -15.00 22.49
CA THR A 513 -39.67 -13.88 23.39
C THR A 513 -40.74 -14.28 24.39
N GLY A 514 -40.49 -14.07 25.68
CA GLY A 514 -41.48 -14.35 26.71
C GLY A 514 -41.48 -13.31 27.83
N ASP A 515 -42.63 -13.17 28.49
CA ASP A 515 -42.84 -12.19 29.55
C ASP A 515 -43.78 -12.74 30.64
N VAL A 516 -43.56 -12.30 31.88
CA VAL A 516 -44.29 -12.79 33.05
C VAL A 516 -45.59 -12.00 33.22
N LYS A 517 -46.73 -12.69 33.09
CA LYS A 517 -48.02 -12.03 33.21
C LYS A 517 -48.20 -11.41 34.61
N GLY A 518 -48.43 -10.08 34.62
CA GLY A 518 -48.76 -9.34 35.84
C GLY A 518 -47.57 -9.04 36.76
N PHE A 519 -46.35 -9.10 36.23
CA PHE A 519 -45.13 -8.84 36.98
C PHE A 519 -45.10 -7.48 37.70
N GLY A 520 -45.61 -6.41 37.08
CA GLY A 520 -45.73 -5.11 37.73
C GLY A 520 -46.63 -5.10 38.99
N GLY A 521 -47.53 -6.08 39.14
CA GLY A 521 -48.27 -6.32 40.38
C GLY A 521 -47.44 -7.05 41.44
N LEU A 522 -46.56 -7.97 41.02
CA LEU A 522 -45.61 -8.66 41.89
C LEU A 522 -44.55 -7.71 42.46
N MET A 523 -44.05 -6.77 41.64
CA MET A 523 -43.12 -5.72 42.07
C MET A 523 -43.73 -4.82 43.14
N ARG A 524 -44.97 -4.35 42.92
CA ARG A 524 -45.70 -3.53 43.90
C ARG A 524 -45.98 -4.27 45.20
N ALA A 525 -46.07 -5.59 45.16
CA ALA A 525 -46.25 -6.45 46.33
C ALA A 525 -44.93 -6.92 46.97
N GLY A 526 -43.76 -6.53 46.43
CA GLY A 526 -42.44 -6.84 46.99
C GLY A 526 -42.02 -8.32 46.94
N VAL A 527 -42.63 -9.13 46.07
CA VAL A 527 -42.41 -10.60 46.00
C VAL A 527 -41.82 -11.08 44.68
N ASP A 528 -41.43 -10.16 43.82
CA ASP A 528 -40.95 -10.43 42.47
C ASP A 528 -39.51 -10.98 42.43
N ALA A 529 -38.72 -10.78 43.49
CA ALA A 529 -37.35 -11.28 43.59
C ALA A 529 -37.24 -12.80 43.36
N GLY A 530 -38.15 -13.59 43.93
CA GLY A 530 -38.17 -15.04 43.75
C GLY A 530 -38.52 -15.48 42.32
N VAL A 531 -39.30 -14.67 41.60
CA VAL A 531 -39.68 -14.92 40.21
C VAL A 531 -38.53 -14.55 39.26
N ARG A 532 -37.86 -13.42 39.51
CA ARG A 532 -36.65 -13.01 38.77
C ARG A 532 -35.54 -14.03 38.91
N GLN A 533 -35.30 -14.53 40.12
CA GLN A 533 -34.31 -15.57 40.38
C GLN A 533 -34.65 -16.87 39.65
N ALA A 534 -35.92 -17.32 39.70
CA ALA A 534 -36.34 -18.53 39.01
C ALA A 534 -36.17 -18.43 37.48
N LEU A 535 -36.46 -17.26 36.91
CA LEU A 535 -36.29 -17.00 35.47
C LEU A 535 -34.81 -16.95 35.07
N GLU A 536 -33.96 -16.31 35.88
CA GLU A 536 -32.52 -16.26 35.65
C GLU A 536 -31.86 -17.66 35.76
N ASP A 537 -32.23 -18.44 36.78
CA ASP A 537 -31.73 -19.79 37.00
C ASP A 537 -32.18 -20.74 35.88
N ALA A 538 -33.44 -20.63 35.45
CA ALA A 538 -33.97 -21.41 34.33
C ALA A 538 -33.25 -21.07 33.02
N LEU A 539 -32.99 -19.79 32.75
CA LEU A 539 -32.24 -19.36 31.57
C LEU A 539 -30.79 -19.89 31.60
N ARG A 540 -30.11 -19.73 32.73
CA ARG A 540 -28.74 -20.24 32.94
C ARG A 540 -28.64 -21.75 32.84
N LYS A 541 -29.72 -22.49 33.12
CA LYS A 541 -29.73 -23.96 33.08
C LYS A 541 -30.08 -24.50 31.70
N TRP A 542 -31.14 -23.98 31.09
CA TRP A 542 -31.75 -24.57 29.89
C TRP A 542 -31.32 -23.88 28.59
N ALA A 543 -30.88 -22.62 28.61
CA ALA A 543 -30.41 -21.90 27.43
C ALA A 543 -28.87 -21.85 27.32
N ARG A 544 -28.17 -22.88 27.82
CA ARG A 544 -26.69 -22.94 27.76
C ARG A 544 -26.15 -23.21 26.36
N GLU A 545 -26.89 -24.02 25.60
CA GLU A 545 -26.52 -24.45 24.26
C GLU A 545 -27.11 -23.52 23.18
N THR A 546 -27.78 -22.43 23.58
CA THR A 546 -28.40 -21.51 22.62
C THR A 546 -27.39 -20.50 22.06
N ILE A 547 -27.71 -19.87 20.92
CA ILE A 547 -26.80 -18.93 20.26
C ILE A 547 -26.66 -17.69 21.13
N ALA A 548 -27.78 -17.10 21.55
CA ALA A 548 -27.77 -16.02 22.53
C ALA A 548 -29.03 -16.09 23.41
N ALA A 549 -28.92 -15.62 24.64
CA ALA A 549 -29.99 -15.57 25.61
C ALA A 549 -29.85 -14.32 26.48
N GLU A 550 -30.92 -13.56 26.64
CA GLU A 550 -30.93 -12.29 27.37
C GLU A 550 -32.16 -12.18 28.26
N LEU A 551 -31.95 -11.52 29.40
CA LEU A 551 -32.98 -11.18 30.37
C LEU A 551 -33.03 -9.65 30.52
N ALA A 552 -34.19 -9.06 30.32
CA ALA A 552 -34.43 -7.64 30.54
C ALA A 552 -35.65 -7.48 31.45
N GLY A 553 -35.41 -7.41 32.76
CA GLY A 553 -36.48 -7.39 33.76
C GLY A 553 -37.20 -8.73 33.85
N ASP A 554 -38.46 -8.75 33.45
CA ASP A 554 -39.36 -9.92 33.35
C ASP A 554 -39.46 -10.49 31.94
N THR A 555 -38.86 -9.82 30.95
CA THR A 555 -38.80 -10.30 29.57
C THR A 555 -37.56 -11.17 29.35
N VAL A 556 -37.76 -12.30 28.69
CA VAL A 556 -36.71 -13.23 28.25
C VAL A 556 -36.68 -13.27 26.73
N SER A 557 -35.48 -13.22 26.16
CA SER A 557 -35.25 -13.39 24.72
C SER A 557 -34.17 -14.45 24.48
N VAL A 558 -34.45 -15.44 23.64
CA VAL A 558 -33.51 -16.53 23.31
C VAL A 558 -33.52 -16.77 21.81
N VAL A 559 -32.34 -16.97 21.21
CA VAL A 559 -32.21 -17.22 19.77
C VAL A 559 -31.37 -18.47 19.52
N HIS A 560 -31.78 -19.24 18.51
CA HIS A 560 -31.12 -20.48 18.11
C HIS A 560 -31.46 -20.84 16.65
N ASP A 561 -30.73 -21.76 16.03
CA ASP A 561 -31.05 -22.26 14.68
C ASP A 561 -31.98 -23.49 14.70
N ASP A 562 -31.91 -24.32 15.74
CA ASP A 562 -32.81 -25.46 15.96
C ASP A 562 -34.17 -25.06 16.60
N PRO A 563 -35.31 -25.21 15.88
CA PRO A 563 -36.64 -24.93 16.41
C PRO A 563 -37.10 -25.91 17.50
N VAL A 564 -36.63 -27.16 17.48
CA VAL A 564 -37.00 -28.18 18.48
C VAL A 564 -36.35 -27.86 19.82
N LEU A 565 -35.06 -27.50 19.81
CA LEU A 565 -34.35 -27.05 21.00
C LEU A 565 -35.04 -25.80 21.59
N LEU A 566 -35.39 -24.83 20.75
CA LEU A 566 -36.02 -23.60 21.24
C LEU A 566 -37.41 -23.83 21.84
N ALA A 567 -38.20 -24.76 21.28
CA ALA A 567 -39.47 -25.21 21.86
C ALA A 567 -39.28 -25.90 23.23
N GLN A 568 -38.24 -26.73 23.39
CA GLN A 568 -37.91 -27.36 24.67
C GLN A 568 -37.51 -26.31 25.71
N VAL A 569 -36.66 -25.34 25.34
CA VAL A 569 -36.28 -24.22 26.20
C VAL A 569 -37.53 -23.45 26.64
N ALA A 570 -38.44 -23.11 25.73
CA ALA A 570 -39.70 -22.44 26.06
C ALA A 570 -40.52 -23.20 27.11
N ARG A 571 -40.67 -24.52 26.94
CA ARG A 571 -41.41 -25.36 27.89
C ARG A 571 -40.76 -25.42 29.26
N HIS A 572 -39.44 -25.57 29.31
CA HIS A 572 -38.69 -25.62 30.56
C HIS A 572 -38.72 -24.28 31.31
N LEU A 573 -38.57 -23.15 30.60
CA LEU A 573 -38.75 -21.82 31.19
C LEU A 573 -40.14 -21.67 31.81
N MET A 574 -41.19 -22.09 31.09
CA MET A 574 -42.57 -22.01 31.58
C MET A 574 -42.79 -22.87 32.85
N ASP A 575 -42.23 -24.08 32.91
CA ASP A 575 -42.34 -24.97 34.08
C ASP A 575 -41.59 -24.44 35.31
N GLU A 576 -40.36 -23.94 35.14
CA GLU A 576 -39.56 -23.44 36.27
C GLU A 576 -40.15 -22.13 36.81
N VAL A 577 -40.62 -21.23 35.94
CA VAL A 577 -41.31 -20.00 36.37
C VAL A 577 -42.61 -20.33 37.12
N TYR A 578 -43.37 -21.33 36.67
CA TYR A 578 -44.60 -21.75 37.35
C TYR A 578 -44.36 -22.29 38.76
N ARG A 579 -43.17 -22.84 39.05
CA ARG A 579 -42.79 -23.31 40.39
C ARG A 579 -42.40 -22.17 41.34
N ALA A 580 -42.18 -20.96 40.84
CA ALA A 580 -41.85 -19.81 41.67
C ALA A 580 -43.01 -19.39 42.59
N PRO A 581 -42.74 -18.64 43.68
CA PRO A 581 -43.78 -18.16 44.59
C PRO A 581 -44.92 -17.45 43.85
N ARG A 582 -46.17 -17.76 44.23
CA ARG A 582 -47.42 -17.29 43.60
C ARG A 582 -47.72 -17.82 42.19
N GLN A 583 -46.99 -18.85 41.73
CA GLN A 583 -47.25 -19.56 40.47
C GLN A 583 -47.44 -18.64 39.27
N PRO A 584 -46.48 -17.74 38.98
CA PRO A 584 -46.59 -16.83 37.86
C PRO A 584 -46.67 -17.60 36.54
N ARG A 585 -47.40 -17.04 35.57
CA ARG A 585 -47.56 -17.65 34.25
C ARG A 585 -46.78 -16.84 33.21
N LEU A 586 -45.92 -17.54 32.48
CA LEU A 586 -45.18 -16.98 31.36
C LEU A 586 -46.05 -17.01 30.11
N ARG A 587 -45.94 -15.97 29.28
CA ARG A 587 -46.46 -15.93 27.91
C ARG A 587 -45.26 -16.01 26.99
N ILE A 588 -45.25 -16.94 26.03
CA ILE A 588 -44.10 -17.12 25.13
C ILE A 588 -44.57 -17.10 23.68
N ALA A 589 -43.88 -16.32 22.85
CA ALA A 589 -44.01 -16.33 21.40
C ALA A 589 -42.73 -16.86 20.75
N LEU A 590 -42.87 -17.73 19.74
CA LEU A 590 -41.78 -18.20 18.90
C LEU A 590 -41.97 -17.76 17.44
N HIS A 591 -40.89 -17.32 16.82
CA HIS A 591 -40.88 -16.89 15.42
C HIS A 591 -39.57 -17.27 14.73
N TYR A 592 -39.57 -17.28 13.41
CA TYR A 592 -38.38 -17.53 12.59
C TYR A 592 -38.22 -16.43 11.56
N GLY A 593 -37.04 -15.83 11.49
CA GLY A 593 -36.74 -14.77 10.54
C GLY A 593 -35.38 -14.12 10.84
N GLU A 594 -35.12 -12.96 10.24
CA GLU A 594 -33.83 -12.29 10.39
C GLU A 594 -33.58 -11.75 11.81
N VAL A 595 -32.46 -12.18 12.38
CA VAL A 595 -31.95 -11.78 13.69
C VAL A 595 -30.56 -11.19 13.52
N GLN A 596 -30.34 -10.08 14.20
CA GLN A 596 -29.06 -9.40 14.32
C GLN A 596 -28.40 -9.84 15.63
N THR A 597 -27.25 -10.51 15.57
CA THR A 597 -26.47 -10.89 16.76
C THR A 597 -25.12 -10.18 16.78
N ARG A 598 -24.61 -9.91 17.97
CA ARG A 598 -23.33 -9.23 18.22
C ARG A 598 -22.56 -10.00 19.28
N ARG A 599 -21.27 -10.25 19.07
CA ARG A 599 -20.42 -10.85 20.12
C ARG A 599 -20.26 -9.89 21.32
N ARG A 600 -19.97 -10.33 22.56
CA ARG A 600 -19.75 -9.52 23.78
C ARG A 600 -18.26 -9.42 24.14
N ALA A 601 -17.82 -8.23 24.56
CA ALA A 601 -16.39 -7.81 24.47
C ALA A 601 -15.55 -8.47 25.54
N THR A 602 -16.19 -8.77 26.65
CA THR A 602 -15.62 -9.32 27.87
C THR A 602 -15.35 -10.82 27.78
N ASP A 603 -16.21 -11.59 27.12
CA ASP A 603 -16.22 -13.06 27.18
C ASP A 603 -16.37 -13.75 25.82
N GLY A 604 -16.62 -12.99 24.74
CA GLY A 604 -16.83 -13.55 23.42
C GLY A 604 -18.17 -14.27 23.24
N ALA A 605 -19.12 -14.17 24.17
CA ALA A 605 -20.47 -14.72 24.03
C ALA A 605 -21.26 -13.97 22.95
N GLN A 606 -22.20 -14.61 22.25
CA GLN A 606 -23.11 -13.92 21.33
C GLN A 606 -24.23 -13.25 22.13
N MET A 607 -24.62 -12.05 21.74
CA MET A 607 -25.71 -11.23 22.29
C MET A 607 -26.70 -10.89 21.18
N ILE A 608 -27.93 -10.60 21.56
CA ILE A 608 -28.98 -10.17 20.64
C ILE A 608 -28.80 -8.66 20.42
N ALA A 609 -28.64 -8.25 19.16
CA ALA A 609 -28.50 -6.84 18.77
C ALA A 609 -29.79 -6.25 18.17
N GLY A 610 -30.72 -7.10 17.72
CA GLY A 610 -32.00 -6.70 17.14
C GLY A 610 -32.50 -7.70 16.10
N GLY A 611 -33.35 -7.23 15.17
CA GLY A 611 -33.86 -8.01 14.04
C GLY A 611 -35.37 -7.99 13.95
N GLU A 612 -35.90 -8.08 12.72
CA GLU A 612 -37.35 -8.11 12.47
C GLU A 612 -38.02 -9.30 13.17
N ALA A 613 -37.31 -10.43 13.29
CA ALA A 613 -37.86 -11.60 13.94
C ALA A 613 -38.10 -11.39 15.45
N LEU A 614 -37.21 -10.66 16.12
CA LEU A 614 -37.36 -10.30 17.53
C LEU A 614 -38.51 -9.31 17.73
N LEU A 615 -38.67 -8.35 16.82
CA LEU A 615 -39.81 -7.43 16.82
C LEU A 615 -41.14 -8.14 16.61
N CYS A 616 -41.20 -9.10 15.68
CA CYS A 616 -42.39 -9.90 15.44
C CYS A 616 -42.73 -10.75 16.67
N ALA A 617 -41.78 -11.47 17.25
CA ALA A 617 -42.01 -12.27 18.46
C ALA A 617 -42.47 -11.40 19.66
N ALA A 618 -41.84 -10.24 19.86
CA ALA A 618 -42.24 -9.28 20.90
C ALA A 618 -43.62 -8.65 20.69
N ARG A 619 -44.09 -8.56 19.43
CA ARG A 619 -45.45 -8.13 19.09
C ARG A 619 -46.49 -9.24 19.26
N VAL A 620 -46.10 -10.50 19.06
CA VAL A 620 -46.99 -11.65 19.27
C VAL A 620 -47.18 -11.95 20.76
N GLU A 621 -46.12 -11.85 21.58
CA GLU A 621 -46.14 -12.16 23.02
C GLU A 621 -47.36 -11.60 23.77
N PRO A 622 -47.76 -10.33 23.60
CA PRO A 622 -48.85 -9.75 24.38
C PRO A 622 -50.19 -10.43 24.15
N HIS A 623 -50.39 -11.01 22.96
CA HIS A 623 -51.61 -11.72 22.56
C HIS A 623 -51.65 -13.16 23.10
N VAL A 624 -50.50 -13.73 23.50
CA VAL A 624 -50.40 -15.10 23.99
C VAL A 624 -51.15 -15.24 25.31
N ALA A 625 -51.96 -16.28 25.44
CA ALA A 625 -52.66 -16.54 26.68
C ALA A 625 -51.67 -16.97 27.80
N PRO A 626 -51.87 -16.54 29.07
CA PRO A 626 -50.94 -16.87 30.15
C PRO A 626 -50.76 -18.38 30.36
N GLY A 627 -49.50 -18.84 30.33
CA GLY A 627 -49.14 -20.27 30.44
C GLY A 627 -49.22 -21.03 29.11
N GLN A 628 -49.20 -20.32 27.98
CA GLN A 628 -49.15 -20.92 26.65
C GLN A 628 -47.91 -20.47 25.88
N ILE A 629 -47.55 -21.27 24.89
CA ILE A 629 -46.51 -20.99 23.90
C ILE A 629 -47.22 -20.89 22.55
N TRP A 630 -47.16 -19.74 21.90
CA TRP A 630 -47.68 -19.55 20.55
C TRP A 630 -46.52 -19.40 19.56
N VAL A 631 -46.74 -19.86 18.34
CA VAL A 631 -45.78 -19.81 17.26
C VAL A 631 -46.41 -19.21 16.02
N THR A 632 -45.60 -18.51 15.25
CA THR A 632 -45.98 -18.03 13.92
C THR A 632 -45.95 -19.15 12.88
N GLU A 633 -46.55 -18.92 11.71
CA GLU A 633 -46.51 -19.86 10.59
C GLU A 633 -45.07 -20.16 10.14
N GLU A 634 -44.20 -19.15 10.12
CA GLU A 634 -42.81 -19.26 9.72
C GLU A 634 -42.04 -20.22 10.65
N PHE A 635 -42.28 -20.13 11.96
CA PHE A 635 -41.70 -21.06 12.93
C PHE A 635 -42.30 -22.47 12.80
N ARG A 636 -43.62 -22.58 12.55
CA ARG A 636 -44.28 -23.88 12.35
C ARG A 636 -43.69 -24.65 11.17
N VAL A 637 -43.40 -23.96 10.06
CA VAL A 637 -42.76 -24.55 8.88
C VAL A 637 -41.38 -25.10 9.25
N GLN A 638 -40.55 -24.31 9.94
CA GLN A 638 -39.22 -24.76 10.39
C GLN A 638 -39.29 -25.95 11.36
N LEU A 639 -40.27 -25.95 12.27
CA LEU A 639 -40.48 -27.05 13.20
C LEU A 639 -40.90 -28.36 12.49
N ALA A 640 -41.71 -28.26 11.44
CA ALA A 640 -42.19 -29.42 10.67
C ALA A 640 -41.09 -30.11 9.86
N GLU A 641 -40.00 -29.41 9.53
CA GLU A 641 -38.82 -29.97 8.86
C GLU A 641 -37.97 -30.88 9.77
N ARG A 642 -38.22 -30.86 11.08
CA ARG A 642 -37.46 -31.63 12.08
C ARG A 642 -38.36 -32.68 12.74
N PRO A 643 -37.89 -33.93 12.92
CA PRO A 643 -38.63 -34.93 13.69
C PRO A 643 -38.85 -34.44 15.13
N SER A 644 -40.11 -34.26 15.55
CA SER A 644 -40.42 -33.85 16.91
C SER A 644 -41.79 -34.35 17.36
N LEU A 645 -42.01 -34.38 18.69
CA LEU A 645 -43.31 -34.74 19.29
C LEU A 645 -44.27 -33.54 19.38
N TRP A 646 -43.78 -32.34 19.06
CA TRP A 646 -44.55 -31.11 19.16
C TRP A 646 -45.69 -31.07 18.14
N ARG A 647 -46.86 -30.63 18.59
CA ARG A 647 -48.06 -30.40 17.78
C ARG A 647 -48.43 -28.93 17.77
N THR A 648 -48.97 -28.46 16.66
CA THR A 648 -49.43 -27.08 16.52
C THR A 648 -50.92 -27.04 16.23
N THR A 649 -51.69 -26.29 17.02
CA THR A 649 -53.13 -26.07 16.81
C THR A 649 -53.40 -24.62 16.39
N PRO A 650 -54.15 -24.34 15.31
CA PRO A 650 -54.40 -22.96 14.88
C PRO A 650 -55.09 -22.11 15.94
N VAL A 651 -54.66 -20.85 16.07
CA VAL A 651 -55.28 -19.84 16.93
C VAL A 651 -56.04 -18.85 16.05
N THR A 652 -57.35 -18.74 16.27
CA THR A 652 -58.22 -17.83 15.50
C THR A 652 -58.34 -16.47 16.17
N GLY A 653 -58.30 -15.41 15.38
CA GLY A 653 -58.49 -14.03 15.84
C GLY A 653 -59.95 -13.69 16.20
N PRO A 654 -60.19 -12.46 16.70
CA PRO A 654 -61.54 -11.95 16.93
C PRO A 654 -62.40 -12.09 15.67
N GLY A 655 -63.57 -12.73 15.78
CA GLY A 655 -64.46 -12.98 14.64
C GLY A 655 -64.09 -14.19 13.76
N GLY A 656 -63.16 -15.05 14.18
CA GLY A 656 -62.79 -16.27 13.45
C GLY A 656 -61.79 -16.05 12.31
N ALA A 657 -61.14 -14.88 12.26
CA ALA A 657 -60.13 -14.57 11.26
C ALA A 657 -58.91 -15.51 11.40
N ALA A 658 -58.37 -15.95 10.26
CA ALA A 658 -57.19 -16.83 10.20
C ALA A 658 -55.88 -16.09 10.54
N GLU A 659 -55.87 -14.76 10.40
CA GLU A 659 -54.73 -13.90 10.69
C GLU A 659 -55.10 -12.88 11.78
N ILE A 660 -54.15 -12.59 12.65
CA ILE A 660 -54.29 -11.69 13.79
C ILE A 660 -53.36 -10.50 13.56
N ASN A 661 -53.89 -9.28 13.63
CA ASN A 661 -53.06 -8.08 13.63
C ASN A 661 -52.39 -7.95 15.01
N VAL A 662 -51.07 -8.06 15.05
CA VAL A 662 -50.25 -7.96 16.29
C VAL A 662 -49.66 -6.57 16.49
N LYS A 663 -50.24 -5.56 15.84
CA LYS A 663 -49.91 -4.16 16.09
C LYS A 663 -50.31 -3.75 17.51
N LYS A 664 -49.42 -3.00 18.16
CA LYS A 664 -49.70 -2.41 19.47
C LYS A 664 -50.85 -1.39 19.39
N GLU A 665 -51.87 -1.56 20.23
CA GLU A 665 -52.99 -0.61 20.31
C GLU A 665 -52.49 0.82 20.60
N GLY A 666 -52.87 1.77 19.75
CA GLY A 666 -52.44 3.18 19.84
C GLY A 666 -51.02 3.49 19.31
N GLY A 667 -50.31 2.50 18.74
CA GLY A 667 -48.99 2.70 18.13
C GLY A 667 -49.05 3.28 16.71
N THR A 668 -48.00 4.04 16.34
CA THR A 668 -47.80 4.57 14.97
C THR A 668 -47.21 3.56 13.98
N GLU A 669 -47.00 2.32 14.43
CA GLU A 669 -46.41 1.24 13.65
C GLU A 669 -47.36 0.73 12.55
N PRO A 670 -46.85 0.18 11.44
CA PRO A 670 -47.68 -0.44 10.41
C PRO A 670 -48.40 -1.68 10.95
N ASP A 671 -49.55 -2.01 10.34
CA ASP A 671 -50.28 -3.24 10.66
C ASP A 671 -49.43 -4.47 10.33
N LEU A 672 -49.41 -5.46 11.22
CA LEU A 672 -48.66 -6.70 11.06
C LEU A 672 -49.61 -7.87 11.28
N TRP A 673 -50.02 -8.52 10.20
CA TRP A 673 -50.96 -9.64 10.21
C TRP A 673 -50.18 -10.96 10.20
N VAL A 674 -50.43 -11.81 11.20
CA VAL A 674 -49.73 -13.10 11.36
C VAL A 674 -50.71 -14.24 11.62
N ARG A 675 -50.38 -15.43 11.10
CA ARG A 675 -51.07 -16.68 11.47
C ARG A 675 -50.40 -17.28 12.67
N LEU A 676 -51.18 -17.54 13.73
CA LEU A 676 -50.67 -18.03 15.00
C LEU A 676 -51.15 -19.46 15.26
N HIS A 677 -50.29 -20.23 15.90
CA HIS A 677 -50.58 -21.60 16.32
C HIS A 677 -50.14 -21.78 17.77
N ARG A 678 -50.94 -22.49 18.57
CA ARG A 678 -50.54 -22.91 19.91
C ARG A 678 -49.66 -24.14 19.79
N LEU A 679 -48.52 -24.12 20.47
CA LEU A 679 -47.58 -25.22 20.53
C LEU A 679 -47.87 -26.12 21.73
N GLU A 680 -47.97 -27.42 21.49
CA GLU A 680 -48.30 -28.45 22.47
C GLU A 680 -47.27 -29.57 22.39
N PHE A 681 -46.84 -30.08 23.55
CA PHE A 681 -45.96 -31.25 23.63
C PHE A 681 -46.77 -32.53 23.80
#